data_AF-A0A224XK31-F1
#
_entry.id   AF-A0A224XK31-F1
#
_cell.length_a   1.000
_cell.length_b   1.000
_cell.length_c   1.000
_cell.angle_alpha   90.00
_cell.angle_beta   90.00
_cell.angle_gamma   90.00
#
_symmetry.space_group_name_H-M   'P 1'
#
loop_
_entity.id
_entity.type
_entity.pdbx_description
1 polymer ?
#
loop_
_entity_poly.entity_id
_entity_poly.type
_entity_poly.pdbx_seq_one_letter_code
_entity_poly.pdbx_strand_id
1 'polypeptide(L)'
;DVIEKNLGKIIIGKQDKSDSRVFYTEAFLAKNKCLLRGTLRAFTKPVQVSVILTITQLQSRDFYFAFDSLADDKEVCGSLTARQGGNAMFIPYIYTKQLNEWVENFYTQNGYLEYDALSRLGISEPKSFIRRHFPSSGMLELCTCMIGPQLLNQVEAAIEETLRTGSCIDVMMFVPSVLSSSDIRAVLNEVMKKNKNPAAHIFCDTVFITESFLQELAKGFHTSGFLQNKAELAVSSGAYIQAQAEKKLGRNLGSSYKEKEENSSKAEKREERRRKAAGGKSGGGTQGRETKTKSMKKKGIHGKEQIADSDSDNEAFIKKELPGKLEIITVSEVEELLSKTDTDIMDIDGLVTEIAAHLHPILNKEAINLASTTYERTMISSLGDRRKAHVDLQDKVDSWIMELRLSERGLKLFSDKDDQAKLSSYVIKSIGLQLVNAIFTYATQDINSSSVNVSATKEFTSEMRTKLLSELSNEVREPLTKLNKCLAGNSVDEFLVMTEPALSAVGLLSRKPDKKKEKQFLQTRRELLLSQLVQSDNPATVLLVGLLLMFQVATQNVLNASGKFVSIILLFLKPYLTSEVYQTLMRFQDLVVQLWSVDDNEEMENKLRSELNETMPQIKDICSDFRKPLQEKIREYRTAIPNIIC
;
A
#
# COMPACT_ATOMS: atom_id res chain seq x y z
N ASP A 1 -31.74 84.99 35.81
CA ASP A 1 -32.34 86.07 36.65
C ASP A 1 -33.19 87.12 35.90
N VAL A 2 -32.62 88.10 35.17
CA VAL A 2 -33.45 89.16 34.55
C VAL A 2 -34.27 88.67 33.35
N ILE A 3 -33.68 87.81 32.52
CA ILE A 3 -34.34 87.25 31.32
C ILE A 3 -35.46 86.29 31.73
N GLU A 4 -35.19 85.34 32.64
CA GLU A 4 -36.17 84.35 33.12
C GLU A 4 -37.38 84.98 33.80
N LYS A 5 -37.19 86.06 34.59
CA LYS A 5 -38.28 86.80 35.24
C LYS A 5 -39.26 87.46 34.25
N ASN A 6 -38.78 87.76 33.04
CA ASN A 6 -39.54 88.42 31.99
C ASN A 6 -39.98 87.48 30.85
N LEU A 7 -39.58 86.21 30.90
CA LEU A 7 -39.95 85.18 29.94
C LEU A 7 -41.46 84.88 30.02
N GLY A 8 -42.14 84.86 28.87
CA GLY A 8 -43.59 84.68 28.78
C GLY A 8 -44.43 85.92 29.13
N LYS A 9 -43.80 87.04 29.51
CA LYS A 9 -44.47 88.34 29.79
C LYS A 9 -44.11 89.39 28.76
N ILE A 10 -42.86 89.86 28.81
CA ILE A 10 -42.30 90.86 27.87
C ILE A 10 -41.48 90.15 26.79
N ILE A 11 -40.73 89.11 27.18
CA ILE A 11 -39.92 88.29 26.27
C ILE A 11 -40.75 87.07 25.87
N ILE A 12 -41.25 87.05 24.64
CA ILE A 12 -42.01 85.93 24.09
C ILE A 12 -41.02 84.88 23.55
N GLY A 13 -40.68 83.92 24.41
CA GLY A 13 -39.77 82.83 24.07
C GLY A 13 -39.88 81.65 25.03
N LYS A 14 -39.27 80.53 24.66
CA LYS A 14 -39.13 79.32 25.48
C LYS A 14 -37.65 79.12 25.78
N GLN A 15 -37.33 78.89 27.04
CA GLN A 15 -35.98 78.52 27.48
C GLN A 15 -35.75 77.04 27.17
N ASP A 16 -34.55 76.68 26.72
CA ASP A 16 -34.17 75.29 26.49
C ASP A 16 -34.21 74.50 27.81
N LYS A 17 -34.73 73.27 27.77
CA LYS A 17 -34.80 72.41 28.97
C LYS A 17 -33.44 71.86 29.40
N SER A 18 -32.47 71.86 28.49
CA SER A 18 -31.14 71.25 28.64
C SER A 18 -30.06 72.30 28.88
N ASP A 19 -30.24 73.52 28.36
CA ASP A 19 -29.31 74.64 28.56
C ASP A 19 -30.05 75.93 28.97
N SER A 20 -29.98 76.25 30.26
CA SER A 20 -30.57 77.47 30.85
C SER A 20 -30.11 78.79 30.21
N ARG A 21 -29.04 78.80 29.40
CA ARG A 21 -28.54 80.02 28.74
C ARG A 21 -29.16 80.26 27.37
N VAL A 22 -29.95 79.32 26.85
CA VAL A 22 -30.46 79.37 25.48
C VAL A 22 -31.96 79.60 25.49
N PHE A 23 -32.40 80.59 24.71
CA PHE A 23 -33.80 80.98 24.56
C PHE A 23 -34.17 81.00 23.09
N TYR A 24 -35.35 80.46 22.75
CA TYR A 24 -35.87 80.46 21.40
C TYR A 24 -37.23 81.12 21.32
N THR A 25 -37.55 81.67 20.16
CA THR A 25 -38.93 82.07 19.85
C THR A 25 -39.70 80.87 19.31
N GLU A 26 -41.01 80.86 19.50
CA GLU A 26 -41.88 79.82 18.93
C GLU A 26 -41.82 79.81 17.39
N ALA A 27 -41.73 80.99 16.77
CA ALA A 27 -41.54 81.12 15.33
C ALA A 27 -40.23 80.47 14.83
N PHE A 28 -39.13 80.59 15.57
CA PHE A 28 -37.85 79.94 15.22
C PHE A 28 -37.96 78.42 15.28
N LEU A 29 -38.53 77.88 16.36
CA LEU A 29 -38.72 76.43 16.52
C LEU A 29 -39.67 75.86 15.44
N ALA A 30 -40.79 76.55 15.18
CA ALA A 30 -41.74 76.16 14.15
C ALA A 30 -41.13 76.21 12.74
N LYS A 31 -40.30 77.24 12.44
CA LYS A 31 -39.57 77.34 11.17
C LYS A 31 -38.62 76.16 10.98
N ASN A 32 -37.78 75.85 11.98
CA ASN A 32 -36.82 74.75 11.90
C ASN A 32 -37.52 73.40 11.77
N LYS A 33 -38.63 73.20 12.51
CA LYS A 33 -39.47 72.01 12.41
C LYS A 33 -40.07 71.84 11.01
N CYS A 34 -40.66 72.89 10.44
CA CYS A 34 -41.22 72.86 9.09
C CYS A 34 -40.16 72.63 8.01
N LEU A 35 -39.00 73.28 8.14
CA LEU A 35 -37.85 73.10 7.24
C LEU A 35 -37.39 71.64 7.26
N LEU A 36 -37.11 71.11 8.45
CA LEU A 36 -36.67 69.73 8.61
C LEU A 36 -37.73 68.74 8.09
N ARG A 37 -39.01 68.97 8.38
CA ARG A 37 -40.10 68.12 7.87
C ARG A 37 -40.13 68.07 6.34
N GLY A 38 -40.00 69.21 5.67
CA GLY A 38 -39.93 69.28 4.22
C GLY A 38 -38.72 68.53 3.66
N THR A 39 -37.56 68.75 4.26
CA THR A 39 -36.30 68.11 3.85
C THR A 39 -36.33 66.59 4.04
N LEU A 40 -36.76 66.09 5.21
CA LEU A 40 -36.82 64.65 5.49
C LEU A 40 -37.79 63.91 4.56
N ARG A 41 -38.91 64.55 4.17
CA ARG A 41 -39.88 63.98 3.23
C ARG A 41 -39.36 63.89 1.79
N ALA A 42 -38.38 64.71 1.43
CA ALA A 42 -37.76 64.69 0.10
C ALA A 42 -36.78 63.52 -0.07
N PHE A 43 -36.22 62.98 1.02
CA PHE A 43 -35.28 61.88 0.94
C PHE A 43 -35.98 60.53 0.77
N THR A 44 -35.56 59.79 -0.25
CA THR A 44 -36.06 58.45 -0.58
C THR A 44 -35.00 57.36 -0.40
N LYS A 45 -33.79 57.73 0.03
CA LYS A 45 -32.65 56.82 0.31
C LYS A 45 -32.03 57.20 1.65
N PRO A 46 -31.23 56.31 2.28
CA PRO A 46 -30.50 56.66 3.50
C PRO A 46 -29.54 57.84 3.28
N VAL A 47 -29.55 58.82 4.18
CA VAL A 47 -28.73 60.04 4.09
C VAL A 47 -28.00 60.29 5.41
N GLN A 48 -26.71 60.66 5.32
CA GLN A 48 -25.94 61.07 6.50
C GLN A 48 -26.51 62.34 7.12
N VAL A 49 -26.63 62.37 8.45
CA VAL A 49 -27.12 63.54 9.19
C VAL A 49 -26.27 64.79 8.88
N SER A 50 -24.95 64.64 8.68
CA SER A 50 -24.05 65.72 8.25
C SER A 50 -24.50 66.42 6.96
N VAL A 51 -24.98 65.65 5.98
CA VAL A 51 -25.51 66.17 4.72
C VAL A 51 -26.81 66.93 4.97
N ILE A 52 -27.68 66.40 5.86
CA ILE A 52 -28.95 67.06 6.22
C ILE A 52 -28.68 68.40 6.92
N LEU A 53 -27.72 68.45 7.85
CA LEU A 53 -27.30 69.67 8.53
C LEU A 53 -26.76 70.71 7.53
N THR A 54 -25.99 70.26 6.53
CA THR A 54 -25.45 71.14 5.47
C THR A 54 -26.58 71.72 4.60
N ILE A 55 -27.56 70.91 4.20
CA ILE A 55 -28.69 71.33 3.35
C ILE A 55 -29.62 72.28 4.11
N THR A 56 -29.90 71.99 5.38
CA THR A 56 -30.84 72.76 6.20
C THR A 56 -30.20 73.96 6.89
N GLN A 57 -28.87 74.05 6.91
CA GLN A 57 -28.08 75.02 7.68
C GLN A 57 -28.41 75.02 9.18
N LEU A 58 -28.98 73.92 9.69
CA LEU A 58 -29.30 73.76 11.11
C LEU A 58 -28.05 73.36 11.89
N GLN A 59 -27.97 73.82 13.14
CA GLN A 59 -27.01 73.31 14.10
C GLN A 59 -27.45 71.93 14.59
N SER A 60 -26.50 71.06 14.95
CA SER A 60 -26.79 69.67 15.37
C SER A 60 -27.84 69.59 16.48
N ARG A 61 -27.77 70.47 17.47
CA ARG A 61 -28.75 70.54 18.57
C ARG A 61 -30.16 70.84 18.06
N ASP A 62 -30.29 71.84 17.18
CA ASP A 62 -31.58 72.29 16.67
C ASP A 62 -32.21 71.23 15.75
N PHE A 63 -31.38 70.46 15.04
CA PHE A 63 -31.81 69.29 14.28
C PHE A 63 -32.43 68.21 15.17
N TYR A 64 -31.74 67.77 16.23
CA TYR A 64 -32.27 66.72 17.11
C TYR A 64 -33.53 67.18 17.85
N PHE A 65 -33.57 68.44 18.30
CA PHE A 65 -34.77 69.02 18.90
C PHE A 65 -35.96 69.03 17.92
N ALA A 66 -35.74 69.48 16.68
CA ALA A 66 -36.78 69.48 15.67
C ALA A 66 -37.22 68.07 15.28
N PHE A 67 -36.29 67.11 15.23
CA PHE A 67 -36.57 65.70 14.94
C PHE A 67 -37.42 65.06 16.04
N ASP A 68 -37.06 65.25 17.31
CA ASP A 68 -37.83 64.74 18.46
C ASP A 68 -39.22 65.39 18.52
N SER A 69 -39.32 66.71 18.25
CA SER A 69 -40.62 67.38 18.18
C SER A 69 -41.50 66.87 17.03
N LEU A 70 -40.93 66.45 15.91
CA LEU A 70 -41.68 65.76 14.86
C LEU A 70 -42.08 64.35 15.30
N ALA A 71 -41.24 63.66 16.08
CA ALA A 71 -41.49 62.31 16.56
C ALA A 71 -42.65 62.27 17.57
N ASP A 72 -42.67 63.23 18.49
CA ASP A 72 -43.74 63.43 19.47
C ASP A 72 -45.09 63.69 18.77
N ASP A 73 -45.07 64.46 17.69
CA ASP A 73 -46.25 64.74 16.86
C ASP A 73 -46.61 63.60 15.89
N LYS A 74 -45.82 62.51 15.86
CA LYS A 74 -45.96 61.37 14.94
C LYS A 74 -45.89 61.77 13.45
N GLU A 75 -45.16 62.83 13.12
CA GLU A 75 -45.00 63.35 11.75
C GLU A 75 -43.67 62.93 11.08
N VAL A 76 -42.78 62.20 11.77
CA VAL A 76 -41.50 61.75 11.20
C VAL A 76 -41.71 60.66 10.15
N CYS A 77 -41.09 60.82 8.99
CA CYS A 77 -41.15 59.89 7.86
C CYS A 77 -39.94 58.96 7.75
N GLY A 78 -39.31 58.63 8.88
CA GLY A 78 -38.11 57.80 8.94
C GLY A 78 -37.55 57.63 10.36
N SER A 79 -36.37 57.04 10.46
CA SER A 79 -35.68 56.78 11.72
C SER A 79 -34.20 57.17 11.65
N LEU A 80 -33.57 57.37 12.80
CA LEU A 80 -32.12 57.65 12.91
C LEU A 80 -31.39 56.41 13.39
N THR A 81 -30.25 56.07 12.77
CA THR A 81 -29.42 54.92 13.19
C THR A 81 -28.70 55.15 14.52
N ALA A 82 -28.41 56.40 14.86
CA ALA A 82 -27.78 56.79 16.12
C ALA A 82 -28.23 58.19 16.54
N ARG A 83 -28.27 58.45 17.85
CA ARG A 83 -28.63 59.76 18.42
C ARG A 83 -27.43 60.70 18.62
N GLN A 84 -26.21 60.17 18.71
CA GLN A 84 -24.99 60.93 18.91
C GLN A 84 -23.82 60.24 18.17
N GLY A 85 -22.97 61.03 17.51
CA GLY A 85 -21.80 60.57 16.74
C GLY A 85 -21.79 61.07 15.29
N GLY A 86 -20.59 61.20 14.69
CA GLY A 86 -20.39 61.75 13.35
C GLY A 86 -20.96 60.91 12.20
N ASN A 87 -21.38 59.67 12.46
CA ASN A 87 -21.85 58.70 11.45
C ASN A 87 -23.36 58.42 11.54
N ALA A 88 -24.14 59.29 12.17
CA ALA A 88 -25.60 59.13 12.24
C ALA A 88 -26.21 59.22 10.83
N MET A 89 -27.14 58.31 10.52
CA MET A 89 -27.86 58.23 9.24
C MET A 89 -29.37 58.37 9.49
N PHE A 90 -30.06 59.10 8.61
CA PHE A 90 -31.51 59.09 8.51
C PHE A 90 -31.95 58.04 7.48
N ILE A 91 -32.84 57.15 7.88
CA ILE A 91 -33.44 56.10 7.04
C ILE A 91 -34.93 56.42 6.84
N PRO A 92 -35.34 56.88 5.64
CA PRO A 92 -36.75 57.13 5.33
C PRO A 92 -37.60 55.85 5.40
N TYR A 93 -38.82 55.93 5.93
CA TYR A 93 -39.73 54.77 5.98
C TYR A 93 -40.13 54.27 4.59
N ILE A 94 -40.22 55.17 3.60
CA ILE A 94 -40.50 54.79 2.21
C ILE A 94 -39.40 53.89 1.63
N TYR A 95 -38.13 54.14 1.99
CA TYR A 95 -37.01 53.31 1.58
C TYR A 95 -37.11 51.90 2.19
N THR A 96 -37.37 51.80 3.49
CA THR A 96 -37.55 50.50 4.16
C THR A 96 -38.74 49.72 3.58
N LYS A 97 -39.85 50.41 3.28
CA LYS A 97 -41.02 49.79 2.65
C LYS A 97 -40.69 49.24 1.26
N GLN A 98 -40.08 50.06 0.40
CA GLN A 98 -39.68 49.64 -0.95
C GLN A 98 -38.67 48.50 -0.93
N LEU A 99 -37.73 48.52 0.03
CA LEU A 99 -36.76 47.46 0.23
C LEU A 99 -37.45 46.13 0.57
N ASN A 100 -38.35 46.14 1.55
CA ASN A 100 -39.09 44.93 1.94
C ASN A 100 -39.99 44.42 0.81
N GLU A 101 -40.73 45.31 0.13
CA GLU A 101 -41.56 44.94 -1.02
C GLU A 101 -40.71 44.34 -2.15
N TRP A 102 -39.53 44.88 -2.43
CA TRP A 102 -38.62 44.31 -3.42
C TRP A 102 -38.18 42.90 -3.02
N VAL A 103 -37.79 42.69 -1.76
CA VAL A 103 -37.34 41.38 -1.26
C VAL A 103 -38.47 40.36 -1.32
N GLU A 104 -39.68 40.72 -0.89
CA GLU A 104 -40.85 39.85 -0.94
C GLU A 104 -41.23 39.48 -2.38
N ASN A 105 -41.28 40.47 -3.28
CA ASN A 105 -41.62 40.23 -4.68
C ASN A 105 -40.55 39.38 -5.38
N PHE A 106 -39.27 39.67 -5.14
CA PHE A 106 -38.17 38.89 -5.71
C PHE A 106 -38.23 37.44 -5.24
N TYR A 107 -38.41 37.21 -3.94
CA TYR A 107 -38.53 35.86 -3.40
C TYR A 107 -39.76 35.13 -3.93
N THR A 108 -40.91 35.80 -4.00
CA THR A 108 -42.16 35.19 -4.51
C THR A 108 -42.06 34.78 -5.97
N GLN A 109 -41.31 35.54 -6.78
CA GLN A 109 -41.12 35.26 -8.20
C GLN A 109 -40.06 34.20 -8.48
N ASN A 110 -38.94 34.23 -7.73
CA ASN A 110 -37.75 33.43 -8.06
C ASN A 110 -37.52 32.26 -7.11
N GLY A 111 -38.08 32.29 -5.91
CA GLY A 111 -37.91 31.23 -4.90
C GLY A 111 -36.56 31.22 -4.18
N TYR A 112 -35.70 32.22 -4.36
CA TYR A 112 -34.40 32.37 -3.68
C TYR A 112 -34.06 33.85 -3.40
N LEU A 113 -33.03 34.10 -2.60
CA LEU A 113 -32.49 35.43 -2.29
C LEU A 113 -30.95 35.43 -2.30
N GLU A 114 -30.34 36.23 -3.18
CA GLU A 114 -28.88 36.41 -3.28
C GLU A 114 -28.36 37.35 -2.18
N TYR A 115 -27.29 36.98 -1.48
CA TYR A 115 -26.72 37.84 -0.45
C TYR A 115 -26.08 39.11 -1.02
N ASP A 116 -25.47 39.04 -2.20
CA ASP A 116 -24.90 40.21 -2.86
C ASP A 116 -25.99 41.20 -3.32
N ALA A 117 -27.12 40.73 -3.84
CA ALA A 117 -28.27 41.59 -4.14
C ALA A 117 -28.76 42.36 -2.92
N LEU A 118 -28.90 41.67 -1.77
CA LEU A 118 -29.31 42.30 -0.52
C LEU A 118 -28.26 43.31 -0.01
N SER A 119 -26.98 42.98 -0.16
CA SER A 119 -25.87 43.87 0.22
C SER A 119 -25.86 45.14 -0.65
N ARG A 120 -26.05 45.00 -1.97
CA ARG A 120 -26.19 46.13 -2.92
C ARG A 120 -27.39 47.02 -2.60
N LEU A 121 -28.44 46.45 -2.02
CA LEU A 121 -29.62 47.18 -1.58
C LEU A 121 -29.44 47.93 -0.25
N GLY A 122 -28.30 47.77 0.43
CA GLY A 122 -27.96 48.46 1.67
C GLY A 122 -28.21 47.65 2.95
N ILE A 123 -28.42 46.34 2.84
CA ILE A 123 -28.57 45.43 3.98
C ILE A 123 -27.18 44.94 4.39
N SER A 124 -26.68 45.38 5.55
CA SER A 124 -25.34 44.99 6.03
C SER A 124 -25.24 43.53 6.46
N GLU A 125 -26.34 42.94 6.93
CA GLU A 125 -26.39 41.56 7.45
C GLU A 125 -27.48 40.74 6.73
N PRO A 126 -27.25 40.30 5.48
CA PRO A 126 -28.26 39.64 4.65
C PRO A 126 -28.89 38.42 5.32
N LYS A 127 -28.07 37.51 5.86
CA LYS A 127 -28.53 36.26 6.49
C LYS A 127 -29.47 36.50 7.67
N SER A 128 -29.08 37.42 8.56
CA SER A 128 -29.85 37.79 9.75
C SER A 128 -31.09 38.62 9.39
N PHE A 129 -31.05 39.37 8.31
CA PHE A 129 -32.23 40.05 7.77
C PHE A 129 -33.27 39.03 7.27
N ILE A 130 -32.86 38.09 6.41
CA ILE A 130 -33.77 37.07 5.86
C ILE A 130 -34.39 36.23 6.99
N ARG A 131 -33.60 35.75 7.97
CA ARG A 131 -34.13 34.97 9.10
C ARG A 131 -35.19 35.69 9.94
N ARG A 132 -35.06 37.01 10.10
CA ARG A 132 -36.06 37.84 10.81
C ARG A 132 -37.29 38.11 9.95
N HIS A 133 -37.09 38.29 8.65
CA HIS A 133 -38.16 38.63 7.71
C HIS A 133 -38.99 37.40 7.29
N PHE A 134 -38.38 36.20 7.29
CA PHE A 134 -39.00 34.93 6.93
C PHE A 134 -38.75 33.85 8.00
N PRO A 135 -39.32 33.98 9.22
CA PRO A 135 -39.00 33.11 10.36
C PRO A 135 -39.53 31.66 10.25
N SER A 136 -40.51 31.39 9.38
CA SER A 136 -41.20 30.08 9.28
C SER A 136 -41.18 29.49 7.87
N SER A 137 -40.28 29.96 7.00
CA SER A 137 -40.29 29.64 5.57
C SER A 137 -39.61 28.32 5.19
N GLY A 138 -38.91 27.66 6.12
CA GLY A 138 -38.16 26.43 5.81
C GLY A 138 -37.04 26.63 4.79
N MET A 139 -36.51 27.86 4.70
CA MET A 139 -35.43 28.22 3.79
C MET A 139 -34.11 27.54 4.15
N LEU A 140 -33.36 27.13 3.13
CA LEU A 140 -32.02 26.57 3.29
C LEU A 140 -30.96 27.67 3.08
N GLU A 141 -30.12 27.84 4.08
CA GLU A 141 -28.99 28.78 4.04
C GLU A 141 -27.81 28.16 3.27
N LEU A 142 -27.41 28.80 2.16
CA LEU A 142 -26.24 28.41 1.37
C LEU A 142 -25.12 29.46 1.52
N CYS A 143 -24.02 29.31 0.78
CA CYS A 143 -22.87 30.22 0.85
C CYS A 143 -23.15 31.55 0.14
N THR A 144 -23.74 31.52 -1.05
CA THR A 144 -23.98 32.71 -1.89
C THR A 144 -25.41 33.26 -1.78
N CYS A 145 -26.36 32.40 -1.45
CA CYS A 145 -27.78 32.73 -1.43
C CYS A 145 -28.53 31.93 -0.36
N MET A 146 -29.80 32.26 -0.17
CA MET A 146 -30.74 31.47 0.62
C MET A 146 -31.88 31.01 -0.28
N ILE A 147 -32.16 29.72 -0.30
CA ILE A 147 -33.19 29.14 -1.18
C ILE A 147 -34.46 28.81 -0.40
N GLY A 148 -35.61 28.99 -1.04
CA GLY A 148 -36.90 28.59 -0.51
C GLY A 148 -37.21 27.11 -0.70
N PRO A 149 -38.25 26.59 -0.05
CA PRO A 149 -38.63 25.18 -0.13
C PRO A 149 -39.11 24.79 -1.54
N GLN A 150 -39.61 25.73 -2.35
CA GLN A 150 -40.07 25.44 -3.71
C GLN A 150 -38.93 24.94 -4.60
N LEU A 151 -37.81 25.66 -4.61
CA LEU A 151 -36.63 25.27 -5.40
C LEU A 151 -36.00 23.98 -4.85
N LEU A 152 -35.97 23.83 -3.52
CA LEU A 152 -35.49 22.59 -2.89
C LEU A 152 -36.34 21.37 -3.29
N ASN A 153 -37.67 21.52 -3.27
CA ASN A 153 -38.59 20.44 -3.67
C ASN A 153 -38.48 20.09 -5.15
N GLN A 154 -38.16 21.06 -6.01
CA GLN A 154 -37.92 20.82 -7.43
C GLN A 154 -36.67 19.95 -7.64
N VAL A 155 -35.58 20.26 -6.94
CA VAL A 155 -34.35 19.45 -6.96
C VAL A 155 -34.62 18.07 -6.37
N GLU A 156 -35.38 17.99 -5.28
CA GLU A 156 -35.79 16.73 -4.64
C GLU A 156 -36.58 15.83 -5.59
N ALA A 157 -37.56 16.39 -6.32
CA ALA A 157 -38.33 15.66 -7.33
C ALA A 157 -37.47 15.16 -8.50
N ALA A 158 -36.52 15.98 -8.98
CA ALA A 158 -35.61 15.58 -10.05
C ALA A 158 -34.67 14.44 -9.62
N ILE A 159 -34.22 14.45 -8.36
CA ILE A 159 -33.41 13.38 -7.78
C ILE A 159 -34.22 12.09 -7.59
N GLU A 160 -35.47 12.19 -7.11
CA GLU A 160 -36.36 11.03 -6.99
C GLU A 160 -36.64 10.38 -8.34
N GLU A 161 -36.86 11.19 -9.39
CA GLU A 161 -37.00 10.69 -10.75
C GLU A 161 -35.72 9.97 -11.22
N THR A 162 -34.56 10.59 -11.01
CA THR A 162 -33.25 10.01 -11.37
C THR A 162 -32.98 8.69 -10.65
N LEU A 163 -33.35 8.60 -9.36
CA LEU A 163 -33.27 7.36 -8.58
C LEU A 163 -34.19 6.26 -9.14
N ARG A 164 -35.37 6.63 -9.63
CA ARG A 164 -36.34 5.69 -10.20
C ARG A 164 -35.91 5.18 -11.58
N THR A 165 -35.34 6.04 -12.42
CA THR A 165 -34.82 5.67 -13.75
C THR A 165 -33.46 4.97 -13.68
N GLY A 166 -32.71 5.19 -12.60
CA GLY A 166 -31.36 4.67 -12.44
C GLY A 166 -30.33 5.37 -13.32
N SER A 167 -30.52 6.67 -13.57
CA SER A 167 -29.68 7.48 -14.47
C SER A 167 -28.72 8.41 -13.70
N CYS A 168 -28.08 9.35 -14.41
CA CYS A 168 -27.35 10.48 -13.85
C CYS A 168 -28.05 11.81 -14.17
N ILE A 169 -27.80 12.86 -13.38
CA ILE A 169 -28.36 14.20 -13.59
C ILE A 169 -27.38 15.27 -13.09
N ASP A 170 -27.21 16.35 -13.86
CA ASP A 170 -26.54 17.56 -13.40
C ASP A 170 -27.56 18.57 -12.89
N VAL A 171 -27.50 18.86 -11.58
CA VAL A 171 -28.45 19.77 -10.93
C VAL A 171 -28.21 21.22 -11.34
N MET A 172 -27.02 21.57 -11.84
CA MET A 172 -26.71 22.91 -12.33
C MET A 172 -27.70 23.39 -13.39
N MET A 173 -28.25 22.47 -14.19
CA MET A 173 -29.21 22.79 -15.26
C MET A 173 -30.62 23.15 -14.77
N PHE A 174 -30.96 22.84 -13.51
CA PHE A 174 -32.30 23.02 -12.94
C PHE A 174 -32.37 24.15 -11.90
N VAL A 175 -31.22 24.70 -11.53
CA VAL A 175 -31.12 25.75 -10.53
C VAL A 175 -30.73 27.10 -11.16
N PRO A 176 -31.09 28.22 -10.53
CA PRO A 176 -30.62 29.54 -10.94
C PRO A 176 -29.10 29.63 -10.99
N SER A 177 -28.56 30.33 -11.98
CA SER A 177 -27.11 30.48 -12.21
C SER A 177 -26.35 31.21 -11.09
N VAL A 178 -27.08 31.81 -10.13
CA VAL A 178 -26.47 32.43 -8.94
C VAL A 178 -25.93 31.39 -7.97
N LEU A 179 -26.44 30.15 -8.01
CA LEU A 179 -25.93 29.07 -7.16
C LEU A 179 -24.56 28.64 -7.67
N SER A 180 -23.55 28.67 -6.79
CA SER A 180 -22.25 28.10 -7.06
C SER A 180 -22.29 26.57 -6.96
N SER A 181 -21.26 25.89 -7.49
CA SER A 181 -21.12 24.43 -7.36
C SER A 181 -21.14 23.97 -5.89
N SER A 182 -20.54 24.75 -4.98
CA SER A 182 -20.58 24.52 -3.53
C SER A 182 -21.99 24.63 -2.95
N ASP A 183 -22.79 25.58 -3.44
CA ASP A 183 -24.19 25.73 -3.03
C ASP A 183 -25.02 24.53 -3.50
N ILE A 184 -24.83 24.08 -4.74
CA ILE A 184 -25.50 22.89 -5.30
C ILE A 184 -25.14 21.64 -4.48
N ARG A 185 -23.86 21.46 -4.15
CA ARG A 185 -23.44 20.37 -3.25
C ARG A 185 -24.15 20.42 -1.90
N ALA A 186 -24.32 21.60 -1.30
CA ALA A 186 -25.04 21.74 -0.05
C ALA A 186 -26.53 21.38 -0.20
N VAL A 187 -27.16 21.76 -1.31
CA VAL A 187 -28.54 21.36 -1.65
C VAL A 187 -28.65 19.84 -1.80
N LEU A 188 -27.78 19.22 -2.60
CA LEU A 188 -27.74 17.77 -2.81
C LEU A 188 -27.59 17.00 -1.49
N ASN A 189 -26.68 17.45 -0.63
CA ASN A 189 -26.47 16.85 0.68
C ASN A 189 -27.72 16.94 1.58
N GLU A 190 -28.45 18.05 1.51
CA GLU A 190 -29.67 18.21 2.31
C GLU A 190 -30.80 17.30 1.81
N VAL A 191 -30.96 17.17 0.49
CA VAL A 191 -31.91 16.22 -0.10
C VAL A 191 -31.54 14.77 0.23
N MET A 192 -30.26 14.40 0.14
CA MET A 192 -29.79 13.05 0.50
C MET A 192 -30.07 12.69 1.96
N LYS A 193 -29.89 13.64 2.90
CA LYS A 193 -30.18 13.42 4.32
C LYS A 193 -31.65 13.10 4.57
N LYS A 194 -32.57 13.80 3.88
CA LYS A 194 -34.02 13.55 4.00
C LYS A 194 -34.38 12.15 3.51
N ASN A 195 -33.81 11.75 2.37
CA ASN A 195 -34.16 10.50 1.70
C ASN A 195 -33.47 9.24 2.26
N LYS A 196 -32.49 9.38 3.18
CA LYS A 196 -31.77 8.27 3.85
C LYS A 196 -31.33 7.14 2.91
N ASN A 197 -31.07 7.46 1.64
CA ASN A 197 -30.78 6.46 0.62
C ASN A 197 -29.26 6.35 0.42
N PRO A 198 -28.65 5.18 0.72
CA PRO A 198 -27.22 4.95 0.54
C PRO A 198 -26.83 4.62 -0.92
N ALA A 199 -27.75 4.74 -1.87
CA ALA A 199 -27.63 4.19 -3.23
C ALA A 199 -27.31 5.25 -4.31
N ALA A 200 -26.69 6.37 -3.94
CA ALA A 200 -26.30 7.42 -4.87
C ALA A 200 -25.08 8.20 -4.38
N HIS A 201 -24.36 8.78 -5.33
CA HIS A 201 -23.09 9.49 -5.13
C HIS A 201 -23.15 10.87 -5.80
N ILE A 202 -22.41 11.83 -5.24
CA ILE A 202 -22.25 13.18 -5.80
C ILE A 202 -20.86 13.28 -6.40
N PHE A 203 -20.78 13.72 -7.65
CA PHE A 203 -19.55 13.94 -8.42
C PHE A 203 -19.48 15.40 -8.89
N CYS A 204 -18.26 15.94 -9.03
CA CYS A 204 -18.00 17.31 -9.50
C CYS A 204 -18.83 18.40 -8.80
N ASP A 205 -19.22 18.16 -7.55
CA ASP A 205 -20.08 18.99 -6.70
C ASP A 205 -21.54 19.14 -7.17
N THR A 206 -21.85 19.01 -8.46
CA THR A 206 -23.17 19.29 -9.05
C THR A 206 -23.89 18.08 -9.63
N VAL A 207 -23.17 16.99 -9.91
CA VAL A 207 -23.68 15.82 -10.62
C VAL A 207 -24.11 14.76 -9.61
N PHE A 208 -25.34 14.31 -9.74
CA PHE A 208 -25.91 13.22 -8.96
C PHE A 208 -25.95 11.95 -9.81
N ILE A 209 -25.32 10.89 -9.32
CA ILE A 209 -25.23 9.61 -10.02
C ILE A 209 -25.77 8.50 -9.12
N THR A 210 -26.64 7.66 -9.68
CA THR A 210 -27.19 6.49 -8.99
C THR A 210 -26.22 5.30 -9.01
N GLU A 211 -26.29 4.47 -7.98
CA GLU A 211 -25.50 3.23 -7.89
C GLU A 211 -25.82 2.28 -9.05
N SER A 212 -27.09 2.23 -9.51
CA SER A 212 -27.49 1.44 -10.68
C SER A 212 -26.77 1.87 -11.95
N PHE A 213 -26.59 3.18 -12.16
CA PHE A 213 -25.85 3.71 -13.31
C PHE A 213 -24.37 3.32 -13.22
N LEU A 214 -23.74 3.45 -12.04
CA LEU A 214 -22.35 3.03 -11.84
C LEU A 214 -22.16 1.53 -12.10
N GLN A 215 -23.12 0.70 -11.72
CA GLN A 215 -23.10 -0.74 -12.01
C GLN A 215 -23.28 -1.03 -13.49
N GLU A 216 -24.07 -0.25 -14.22
CA GLU A 216 -24.19 -0.37 -15.67
C GLU A 216 -22.89 0.01 -16.39
N LEU A 217 -22.22 1.08 -15.95
CA LEU A 217 -20.88 1.43 -16.43
C LEU A 217 -19.89 0.29 -16.15
N ALA A 218 -19.91 -0.28 -14.94
CA ALA A 218 -19.06 -1.42 -14.57
C ALA A 218 -19.33 -2.67 -15.45
N LYS A 219 -20.58 -2.93 -15.85
CA LYS A 219 -20.93 -4.02 -16.80
C LYS A 219 -20.28 -3.85 -18.17
N GLY A 220 -20.04 -2.62 -18.62
CA GLY A 220 -19.28 -2.35 -19.85
C GLY A 220 -17.87 -2.97 -19.83
N PHE A 221 -17.21 -2.94 -18.67
CA PHE A 221 -15.88 -3.54 -18.48
C PHE A 221 -15.89 -5.07 -18.49
N HIS A 222 -16.99 -5.69 -18.07
CA HIS A 222 -17.17 -7.14 -18.19
C HIS A 222 -17.46 -7.56 -19.63
N THR A 223 -18.35 -6.83 -20.31
CA THR A 223 -18.81 -7.19 -21.66
C THR A 223 -17.73 -6.98 -22.72
N SER A 224 -16.86 -5.99 -22.55
CA SER A 224 -15.70 -5.74 -23.42
C SER A 224 -14.59 -6.79 -23.29
N GLY A 225 -14.67 -7.71 -22.32
CA GLY A 225 -13.61 -8.68 -22.03
C GLY A 225 -12.32 -8.05 -21.51
N PHE A 226 -12.28 -6.73 -21.26
CA PHE A 226 -11.10 -6.01 -20.82
C PHE A 226 -10.54 -6.56 -19.50
N LEU A 227 -11.42 -6.76 -18.51
CA LEU A 227 -11.04 -7.32 -17.21
C LEU A 227 -10.47 -8.73 -17.34
N GLN A 228 -11.05 -9.54 -18.23
CA GLN A 228 -10.61 -10.91 -18.47
C GLN A 228 -9.24 -10.95 -19.15
N ASN A 229 -9.03 -10.15 -20.19
CA ASN A 229 -7.74 -10.05 -20.89
C ASN A 229 -6.62 -9.59 -19.94
N LYS A 230 -6.89 -8.60 -19.10
CA LYS A 230 -5.93 -8.10 -18.10
C LYS A 230 -5.62 -9.15 -17.03
N ALA A 231 -6.64 -9.86 -16.55
CA ALA A 231 -6.45 -10.96 -15.61
C ALA A 231 -5.60 -12.10 -16.20
N GLU A 232 -5.84 -12.47 -17.46
CA GLU A 232 -5.05 -13.48 -18.19
C GLU A 232 -3.59 -13.05 -18.38
N LEU A 233 -3.36 -11.79 -18.78
CA LEU A 233 -2.02 -11.21 -18.89
C LEU A 233 -1.28 -11.16 -17.55
N ALA A 234 -1.97 -10.82 -16.45
CA ALA A 234 -1.36 -10.80 -15.11
C ALA A 234 -0.96 -12.21 -14.62
N VAL A 235 -1.68 -13.25 -15.06
CA VAL A 235 -1.34 -14.65 -14.76
C VAL A 235 -0.22 -15.17 -15.67
N SER A 236 -0.27 -14.90 -16.98
CA SER A 236 0.73 -15.37 -17.94
C SER A 236 2.10 -14.70 -17.77
N SER A 237 2.11 -13.40 -17.41
CA SER A 237 3.34 -12.67 -17.08
C SER A 237 3.95 -13.03 -15.73
N GLY A 238 3.24 -13.80 -14.90
CA GLY A 238 3.68 -14.18 -13.55
C GLY A 238 3.53 -13.08 -12.49
N ALA A 239 3.06 -11.88 -12.85
CA ALA A 239 2.87 -10.76 -11.92
C ALA A 239 1.91 -11.11 -10.76
N TYR A 240 0.83 -11.84 -11.05
CA TYR A 240 -0.11 -12.33 -10.03
C TYR A 240 0.55 -13.30 -9.04
N ILE A 241 1.40 -14.20 -9.55
CA ILE A 241 2.10 -15.22 -8.75
C ILE A 241 3.15 -14.56 -7.85
N GLN A 242 3.90 -13.59 -8.38
CA GLN A 242 4.88 -12.82 -7.64
C GLN A 242 4.21 -12.05 -6.49
N ALA A 243 3.11 -11.34 -6.76
CA ALA A 243 2.38 -10.60 -5.73
C ALA A 243 1.80 -11.53 -4.64
N GLN A 244 1.33 -12.73 -5.00
CA GLN A 244 0.89 -13.73 -4.03
C GLN A 244 2.05 -14.29 -3.19
N ALA A 245 3.22 -14.49 -3.79
CA ALA A 245 4.43 -14.91 -3.07
C ALA A 245 4.90 -13.82 -2.10
N GLU A 246 4.94 -12.56 -2.54
CA GLU A 246 5.29 -11.41 -1.71
C GLU A 246 4.30 -11.21 -0.56
N LYS A 247 3.00 -11.39 -0.78
CA LYS A 247 1.99 -11.35 0.29
C LYS A 247 2.18 -12.43 1.35
N LYS A 248 2.64 -13.62 0.95
CA LYS A 248 2.98 -14.72 1.87
C LYS A 248 4.30 -14.49 2.61
N LEU A 249 5.30 -13.87 1.97
CA LEU A 249 6.56 -13.50 2.61
C LEU A 249 6.41 -12.28 3.56
N GLY A 250 5.64 -11.27 3.17
CA GLY A 250 5.39 -10.04 3.93
C GLY A 250 4.62 -10.28 5.24
N ARG A 251 3.84 -11.36 5.31
CA ARG A 251 3.15 -11.78 6.53
C ARG A 251 4.10 -12.16 7.67
N ASN A 252 5.37 -12.44 7.39
CA ASN A 252 6.40 -12.74 8.39
C ASN A 252 7.27 -11.54 8.79
N LEU A 253 7.17 -10.39 8.12
CA LEU A 253 7.93 -9.15 8.46
C LEU A 253 7.04 -8.00 8.96
N GLY A 254 5.71 -8.12 8.89
CA GLY A 254 4.75 -7.10 9.32
C GLY A 254 3.99 -7.36 10.63
N SER A 255 4.37 -8.38 11.43
CA SER A 255 3.69 -8.69 12.71
C SER A 255 4.23 -7.86 13.89
N SER A 256 4.24 -6.54 13.74
CA SER A 256 4.28 -5.58 14.86
C SER A 256 3.93 -4.21 14.30
N TYR A 257 2.65 -3.93 14.15
CA TYR A 257 1.98 -2.68 14.50
C TYR A 257 0.59 -2.64 13.82
N LYS A 258 -0.44 -2.52 14.67
CA LYS A 258 -1.86 -2.20 14.41
C LYS A 258 -2.77 -3.31 13.83
N GLU A 259 -3.38 -4.08 14.74
CA GLU A 259 -4.81 -4.44 14.64
C GLU A 259 -5.48 -4.31 16.03
N LYS A 260 -6.37 -3.31 16.12
CA LYS A 260 -7.48 -3.05 17.06
C LYS A 260 -8.42 -2.25 16.15
N GLU A 261 -9.66 -2.60 15.81
CA GLU A 261 -10.82 -3.33 16.34
C GLU A 261 -11.56 -3.89 15.08
N GLU A 262 -12.50 -4.84 15.05
CA GLU A 262 -13.31 -5.53 16.05
C GLU A 262 -13.94 -6.80 15.41
N ASN A 263 -14.05 -7.84 16.25
CA ASN A 263 -15.08 -8.89 16.37
C ASN A 263 -15.30 -10.10 15.40
N SER A 264 -15.33 -11.24 16.11
CA SER A 264 -15.84 -12.59 15.84
C SER A 264 -14.83 -13.57 15.19
N SER A 265 -14.49 -14.74 15.73
CA SER A 265 -15.20 -15.63 16.66
C SER A 265 -14.22 -16.53 17.46
N LYS A 266 -14.76 -17.20 18.47
CA LYS A 266 -14.16 -17.47 19.78
C LYS A 266 -13.88 -18.96 20.02
N ALA A 267 -13.27 -19.69 19.08
CA ALA A 267 -13.17 -21.16 19.16
C ALA A 267 -11.78 -21.73 19.49
N GLU A 268 -10.66 -21.13 19.08
CA GLU A 268 -9.38 -21.87 19.06
C GLU A 268 -8.49 -21.73 20.31
N LYS A 269 -8.80 -20.81 21.25
CA LYS A 269 -7.94 -20.54 22.41
C LYS A 269 -8.07 -21.53 23.58
N ARG A 270 -8.96 -22.54 23.48
CA ARG A 270 -9.19 -23.56 24.52
C ARG A 270 -8.40 -24.86 24.29
N GLU A 271 -7.99 -25.14 23.05
CA GLU A 271 -7.24 -26.34 22.67
C GLU A 271 -5.76 -26.25 23.08
N GLU A 272 -5.15 -25.06 22.97
CA GLU A 272 -3.72 -24.86 23.20
C GLU A 272 -3.30 -24.92 24.68
N ARG A 273 -4.22 -24.61 25.62
CA ARG A 273 -3.97 -24.78 27.06
C ARG A 273 -4.05 -26.24 27.51
N ARG A 274 -4.75 -27.12 26.77
CA ARG A 274 -4.86 -28.55 27.12
C ARG A 274 -3.62 -29.34 26.72
N ARG A 275 -2.85 -28.91 25.71
CA ARG A 275 -1.61 -29.58 25.30
C ARG A 275 -0.38 -29.25 26.16
N LYS A 276 -0.40 -28.18 26.96
CA LYS A 276 0.73 -27.81 27.85
C LYS A 276 0.66 -28.39 29.27
N ALA A 277 -0.35 -29.20 29.59
CA ALA A 277 -0.53 -29.82 30.91
C ALA A 277 -0.29 -31.34 30.94
N ALA A 278 0.10 -31.97 29.82
CA ALA A 278 0.18 -33.45 29.72
C ALA A 278 1.61 -34.02 29.59
N GLY A 279 2.66 -33.23 29.79
CA GLY A 279 4.05 -33.71 29.66
C GLY A 279 5.00 -33.05 30.63
N GLY A 280 5.15 -33.63 31.83
CA GLY A 280 6.13 -33.18 32.82
C GLY A 280 6.31 -34.18 33.96
N LYS A 281 7.23 -35.13 33.78
CA LYS A 281 7.85 -35.95 34.85
C LYS A 281 9.36 -35.67 34.83
N SER A 282 9.95 -35.57 36.03
CA SER A 282 11.37 -35.31 36.34
C SER A 282 11.75 -33.82 36.24
N GLY A 283 11.95 -33.05 37.33
CA GLY A 283 12.88 -33.24 38.44
C GLY A 283 14.21 -32.55 38.06
N GLY A 284 14.86 -31.66 38.80
CA GLY A 284 14.67 -30.99 40.09
C GLY A 284 15.96 -30.18 40.36
N GLY A 285 15.86 -29.03 41.05
CA GLY A 285 17.00 -28.24 41.60
C GLY A 285 17.91 -27.56 40.57
N THR A 286 18.58 -26.42 40.79
CA THR A 286 18.86 -25.61 41.97
C THR A 286 19.66 -24.36 41.50
N GLN A 287 19.55 -23.25 42.23
CA GLN A 287 20.41 -22.04 42.24
C GLN A 287 20.24 -20.96 41.16
N GLY A 288 20.10 -19.70 41.61
CA GLY A 288 20.37 -18.51 40.76
C GLY A 288 19.59 -17.22 41.04
N ARG A 289 19.67 -16.69 42.26
CA ARG A 289 19.43 -15.32 42.77
C ARG A 289 18.97 -14.17 41.82
N GLU A 290 18.00 -13.44 42.37
CA GLU A 290 17.39 -12.14 42.03
C GLU A 290 18.25 -11.07 41.34
N THR A 291 17.63 -10.28 40.46
CA THR A 291 17.55 -8.79 40.59
C THR A 291 16.58 -8.19 39.56
N LYS A 292 15.55 -7.50 40.06
CA LYS A 292 14.64 -6.64 39.28
C LYS A 292 15.22 -5.23 39.25
N THR A 293 15.43 -4.64 38.08
CA THR A 293 15.55 -3.18 37.92
C THR A 293 14.39 -2.66 37.09
N LYS A 294 13.58 -1.80 37.73
CA LYS A 294 12.43 -1.11 37.14
C LYS A 294 12.92 0.05 36.27
N SER A 295 12.54 0.05 34.99
CA SER A 295 12.71 1.18 34.07
C SER A 295 11.68 2.28 34.41
N MET A 296 12.20 3.49 34.64
CA MET A 296 11.43 4.70 34.96
C MET A 296 10.86 5.36 33.69
N LYS A 297 9.56 5.69 33.75
CA LYS A 297 8.88 6.64 32.85
C LYS A 297 9.49 8.04 32.99
N LYS A 298 9.85 8.69 31.88
CA LYS A 298 9.88 10.15 31.77
C LYS A 298 8.83 10.62 30.75
N LYS A 299 7.91 11.43 31.24
CA LYS A 299 6.93 12.24 30.49
C LYS A 299 7.56 13.60 30.18
N GLY A 300 7.28 14.10 28.97
CA GLY A 300 6.83 15.47 28.70
C GLY A 300 7.90 16.54 28.50
N ILE A 301 7.78 17.29 27.39
CA ILE A 301 7.61 18.76 27.36
C ILE A 301 7.14 19.16 25.94
N HIS A 302 6.00 19.87 25.88
CA HIS A 302 5.46 20.66 24.75
C HIS A 302 6.43 21.82 24.40
N GLY A 303 6.53 22.44 23.22
CA GLY A 303 5.63 22.66 22.08
C GLY A 303 5.78 24.14 21.66
N LYS A 304 5.78 24.47 20.35
CA LYS A 304 5.15 25.67 19.73
C LYS A 304 5.51 25.88 18.24
N GLU A 305 4.45 26.21 17.51
CA GLU A 305 4.26 26.97 16.25
C GLU A 305 5.23 28.18 16.09
N GLN A 306 5.51 28.83 14.93
CA GLN A 306 4.91 28.95 13.59
C GLN A 306 5.82 29.87 12.71
N ILE A 307 5.59 29.87 11.38
CA ILE A 307 5.85 30.91 10.34
C ILE A 307 7.12 30.79 9.45
N ALA A 308 6.84 31.06 8.16
CA ALA A 308 7.50 30.83 6.88
C ALA A 308 8.75 31.66 6.58
N ASP A 309 9.59 31.19 5.63
CA ASP A 309 9.68 31.83 4.30
C ASP A 309 10.36 30.92 3.24
N SER A 310 10.09 31.27 1.98
CA SER A 310 10.47 30.70 0.68
C SER A 310 11.96 30.39 0.46
N ASP A 311 12.29 29.25 -0.16
CA ASP A 311 12.94 29.25 -1.48
C ASP A 311 12.98 27.88 -2.17
N SER A 312 12.87 27.97 -3.50
CA SER A 312 12.91 26.93 -4.53
C SER A 312 14.06 25.94 -4.37
N ASP A 313 13.78 24.65 -4.51
CA ASP A 313 14.48 23.80 -5.48
C ASP A 313 13.74 22.49 -5.76
N ASN A 314 13.61 22.21 -7.06
CA ASN A 314 13.08 20.99 -7.66
C ASN A 314 13.92 19.77 -7.25
N GLU A 315 13.34 18.86 -6.47
CA GLU A 315 13.64 17.43 -6.62
C GLU A 315 12.36 16.61 -6.50
N ALA A 316 12.18 15.73 -7.49
CA ALA A 316 11.05 14.85 -7.65
C ALA A 316 10.85 13.96 -6.41
N PHE A 317 9.83 14.27 -5.62
CA PHE A 317 9.31 13.36 -4.60
C PHE A 317 8.62 12.18 -5.29
N ILE A 318 9.39 11.13 -5.55
CA ILE A 318 8.88 9.78 -5.79
C ILE A 318 8.11 9.39 -4.52
N LYS A 319 6.78 9.48 -4.56
CA LYS A 319 5.91 8.92 -3.53
C LYS A 319 6.18 7.41 -3.46
N LYS A 320 6.82 6.97 -2.38
CA LYS A 320 6.89 5.55 -2.01
C LYS A 320 5.47 5.02 -1.82
N GLU A 321 4.99 4.26 -2.79
CA GLU A 321 3.78 3.47 -2.67
C GLU A 321 3.90 2.47 -1.51
N LEU A 322 2.78 2.25 -0.81
CA LEU A 322 2.70 1.24 0.23
C LEU A 322 2.94 -0.15 -0.38
N PRO A 323 3.75 -1.02 0.25
CA PRO A 323 4.04 -2.33 -0.28
C PRO A 323 2.82 -3.26 -0.14
N GLY A 324 2.34 -3.81 -1.27
CA GLY A 324 1.55 -5.05 -1.27
C GLY A 324 0.14 -5.02 -1.84
N LYS A 325 -0.29 -3.98 -2.57
CA LYS A 325 -1.55 -4.01 -3.34
C LYS A 325 -1.21 -4.30 -4.81
N LEU A 326 -1.50 -5.52 -5.27
CA LEU A 326 -1.43 -5.83 -6.70
C LEU A 326 -2.39 -4.91 -7.44
N GLU A 327 -1.88 -4.12 -8.37
CA GLU A 327 -2.67 -3.30 -9.28
C GLU A 327 -2.65 -3.97 -10.65
N ILE A 328 -3.80 -4.50 -11.07
CA ILE A 328 -3.99 -5.14 -12.38
C ILE A 328 -4.47 -4.12 -13.41
N ILE A 329 -5.19 -3.09 -12.95
CA ILE A 329 -5.80 -2.05 -13.77
C ILE A 329 -5.43 -0.69 -13.19
N THR A 330 -5.07 0.27 -14.03
CA THR A 330 -4.77 1.65 -13.62
C THR A 330 -5.98 2.56 -13.79
N VAL A 331 -6.00 3.69 -13.07
CA VAL A 331 -7.10 4.68 -13.18
C VAL A 331 -7.20 5.25 -14.61
N SER A 332 -6.07 5.51 -15.27
CA SER A 332 -6.02 6.02 -16.64
C SER A 332 -6.61 5.06 -17.66
N GLU A 333 -6.46 3.74 -17.47
CA GLU A 333 -7.08 2.74 -18.34
C GLU A 333 -8.61 2.71 -18.20
N VAL A 334 -9.11 2.92 -16.98
CA VAL A 334 -10.55 3.03 -16.72
C VAL A 334 -11.11 4.28 -17.40
N GLU A 335 -10.41 5.41 -17.30
CA GLU A 335 -10.79 6.69 -17.94
C GLU A 335 -10.81 6.60 -19.48
N GLU A 336 -9.79 5.96 -20.08
CA GLU A 336 -9.73 5.76 -21.54
C GLU A 336 -10.87 4.87 -22.05
N LEU A 337 -11.31 3.88 -21.27
CA LEU A 337 -12.44 3.04 -21.64
C LEU A 337 -13.77 3.74 -21.45
N LEU A 338 -13.95 4.50 -20.37
CA LEU A 338 -15.17 5.29 -20.15
C LEU A 338 -15.38 6.31 -21.27
N SER A 339 -14.31 6.97 -21.73
CA SER A 339 -14.38 7.93 -22.85
C SER A 339 -14.65 7.30 -24.22
N LYS A 340 -14.37 6.00 -24.39
CA LYS A 340 -14.66 5.24 -25.63
C LYS A 340 -16.01 4.52 -25.58
N THR A 341 -16.61 4.39 -24.41
CA THR A 341 -17.89 3.70 -24.26
C THR A 341 -19.00 4.67 -24.66
N ASP A 342 -19.88 4.22 -25.55
CA ASP A 342 -21.05 4.97 -26.06
C ASP A 342 -22.15 5.03 -24.99
N THR A 343 -21.77 5.49 -23.80
CA THR A 343 -22.62 5.64 -22.62
C THR A 343 -23.03 7.09 -22.47
N ASP A 344 -24.27 7.33 -22.05
CA ASP A 344 -24.86 8.66 -21.76
C ASP A 344 -24.22 9.33 -20.53
N ILE A 345 -22.89 9.38 -20.48
CA ILE A 345 -22.14 10.15 -19.49
C ILE A 345 -22.19 11.60 -19.96
N MET A 346 -22.62 12.48 -19.06
CA MET A 346 -22.67 13.91 -19.34
C MET A 346 -21.27 14.45 -19.65
N ASP A 347 -21.14 15.30 -20.68
CA ASP A 347 -19.88 15.94 -21.07
C ASP A 347 -19.55 17.08 -20.09
N ILE A 348 -19.03 16.70 -18.92
CA ILE A 348 -18.65 17.60 -17.82
C ILE A 348 -17.17 17.38 -17.52
N ASP A 349 -16.41 18.48 -17.48
CA ASP A 349 -14.97 18.44 -17.21
C ASP A 349 -14.67 17.80 -15.84
N GLY A 350 -13.74 16.85 -15.82
CA GLY A 350 -13.36 16.08 -14.64
C GLY A 350 -14.35 14.98 -14.18
N LEU A 351 -15.56 14.89 -14.76
CA LEU A 351 -16.56 13.89 -14.34
C LEU A 351 -16.09 12.46 -14.61
N VAL A 352 -15.57 12.21 -15.81
CA VAL A 352 -15.04 10.89 -16.19
C VAL A 352 -13.89 10.49 -15.27
N THR A 353 -13.03 11.44 -14.91
CA THR A 353 -11.88 11.21 -14.01
C THR A 353 -12.34 10.85 -12.60
N GLU A 354 -13.32 11.55 -12.03
CA GLU A 354 -13.86 11.20 -10.70
C GLU A 354 -14.60 9.85 -10.70
N ILE A 355 -15.38 9.55 -11.75
CA ILE A 355 -16.05 8.25 -11.91
C ILE A 355 -14.99 7.13 -12.03
N ALA A 356 -13.94 7.33 -12.83
CA ALA A 356 -12.85 6.37 -12.99
C ALA A 356 -12.16 6.09 -11.64
N ALA A 357 -11.89 7.14 -10.85
CA ALA A 357 -11.32 6.99 -9.51
C ALA A 357 -12.25 6.23 -8.55
N HIS A 358 -13.56 6.38 -8.69
CA HIS A 358 -14.55 5.63 -7.90
C HIS A 358 -14.66 4.16 -8.32
N LEU A 359 -14.66 3.87 -9.62
CA LEU A 359 -14.81 2.51 -10.16
C LEU A 359 -13.51 1.69 -10.07
N HIS A 360 -12.35 2.32 -10.20
CA HIS A 360 -11.03 1.66 -10.15
C HIS A 360 -10.86 0.64 -9.00
N PRO A 361 -11.11 0.99 -7.72
CA PRO A 361 -10.92 0.02 -6.63
C PRO A 361 -11.87 -1.18 -6.72
N ILE A 362 -13.07 -1.00 -7.28
CA ILE A 362 -14.06 -2.06 -7.47
C ILE A 362 -13.60 -2.98 -8.60
N LEU A 363 -13.31 -2.41 -9.76
CA LEU A 363 -12.87 -3.13 -10.95
C LEU A 363 -11.52 -3.85 -10.74
N ASN A 364 -10.56 -3.22 -10.05
CA ASN A 364 -9.27 -3.84 -9.76
C ASN A 364 -9.44 -5.04 -8.80
N LYS A 365 -10.33 -4.95 -7.81
CA LYS A 365 -10.64 -6.08 -6.93
C LYS A 365 -11.26 -7.24 -7.70
N GLU A 366 -12.16 -6.94 -8.62
CA GLU A 366 -12.77 -7.95 -9.49
C GLU A 366 -11.77 -8.57 -10.46
N ALA A 367 -10.89 -7.77 -11.06
CA ALA A 367 -9.80 -8.25 -11.91
C ALA A 367 -8.85 -9.18 -11.14
N ILE A 368 -8.56 -8.89 -9.87
CA ILE A 368 -7.76 -9.78 -9.00
C ILE A 368 -8.49 -11.10 -8.74
N ASN A 369 -9.80 -11.07 -8.54
CA ASN A 369 -10.60 -12.30 -8.38
C ASN A 369 -10.64 -13.10 -9.68
N LEU A 370 -10.80 -12.43 -10.83
CA LEU A 370 -10.70 -13.07 -12.14
C LEU A 370 -9.32 -13.68 -12.34
N ALA A 371 -8.22 -12.98 -12.01
CA ALA A 371 -6.87 -13.52 -12.06
C ALA A 371 -6.70 -14.73 -11.12
N SER A 372 -7.31 -14.73 -9.94
CA SER A 372 -7.36 -15.90 -9.04
C SER A 372 -8.04 -17.09 -9.69
N THR A 373 -9.23 -16.88 -10.26
CA THR A 373 -9.99 -17.96 -10.92
C THR A 373 -9.34 -18.44 -12.20
N THR A 374 -8.72 -17.56 -12.98
CA THR A 374 -7.93 -17.90 -14.17
C THR A 374 -6.68 -18.67 -13.76
N TYR A 375 -5.98 -18.27 -12.70
CA TYR A 375 -4.86 -19.02 -12.15
C TYR A 375 -5.28 -20.42 -11.69
N GLU A 376 -6.38 -20.53 -10.94
CA GLU A 376 -6.96 -21.82 -10.54
C GLU A 376 -7.37 -22.66 -11.74
N ARG A 377 -8.01 -22.06 -12.76
CA ARG A 377 -8.42 -22.76 -13.98
C ARG A 377 -7.22 -23.24 -14.79
N THR A 378 -6.18 -22.44 -14.94
CA THR A 378 -4.90 -22.84 -15.56
C THR A 378 -4.22 -23.94 -14.74
N MET A 379 -4.39 -23.94 -13.41
CA MET A 379 -3.95 -25.00 -12.51
C MET A 379 -4.84 -26.26 -12.49
N ILE A 380 -6.09 -26.19 -12.97
CA ILE A 380 -7.07 -27.31 -12.97
C ILE A 380 -7.20 -27.93 -14.37
N SER A 381 -7.19 -27.13 -15.44
CA SER A 381 -7.33 -27.58 -16.84
C SER A 381 -6.12 -28.37 -17.32
N SER A 382 -5.01 -28.17 -16.65
CA SER A 382 -3.88 -29.04 -16.70
C SER A 382 -3.78 -29.69 -15.31
N LEU A 383 -3.68 -31.02 -15.21
CA LEU A 383 -2.88 -31.72 -14.18
C LEU A 383 -3.52 -32.23 -12.88
N GLY A 384 -4.11 -33.44 -12.92
CA GLY A 384 -3.89 -34.36 -11.80
C GLY A 384 -2.40 -34.74 -11.69
N ASP A 385 -1.77 -35.04 -12.83
CA ASP A 385 -0.42 -35.63 -12.88
C ASP A 385 0.75 -34.63 -12.96
N ARG A 386 0.75 -33.54 -13.77
CA ARG A 386 1.84 -32.52 -13.60
C ARG A 386 1.70 -31.78 -12.26
N ARG A 387 0.58 -31.75 -11.52
CA ARG A 387 0.54 -31.04 -10.22
C ARG A 387 1.40 -31.82 -9.23
N LYS A 388 1.23 -33.15 -9.22
CA LYS A 388 2.11 -34.04 -8.48
C LYS A 388 3.53 -33.98 -9.03
N ALA A 389 3.75 -34.08 -10.35
CA ALA A 389 5.08 -34.02 -10.93
C ALA A 389 5.80 -32.68 -10.72
N HIS A 390 5.09 -31.54 -10.73
CA HIS A 390 5.61 -30.21 -10.50
C HIS A 390 5.95 -30.01 -9.03
N VAL A 391 5.11 -30.45 -8.10
CA VAL A 391 5.42 -30.43 -6.65
C VAL A 391 6.61 -31.34 -6.36
N ASP A 392 6.60 -32.56 -6.87
CA ASP A 392 7.69 -33.53 -6.72
C ASP A 392 8.99 -33.01 -7.34
N LEU A 393 8.92 -32.33 -8.48
CA LEU A 393 10.07 -31.68 -9.11
C LEU A 393 10.56 -30.48 -8.31
N GLN A 394 9.65 -29.62 -7.82
CA GLN A 394 9.99 -28.45 -7.02
C GLN A 394 10.70 -28.85 -5.72
N ASP A 395 10.26 -29.92 -5.07
CA ASP A 395 10.92 -30.44 -3.87
C ASP A 395 12.31 -31.03 -4.18
N LYS A 396 12.48 -31.69 -5.34
CA LYS A 396 13.79 -32.16 -5.82
C LYS A 396 14.73 -31.01 -6.17
N VAL A 397 14.23 -29.97 -6.85
CA VAL A 397 14.98 -28.74 -7.17
C VAL A 397 15.43 -28.04 -5.89
N ASP A 398 14.54 -27.87 -4.92
CA ASP A 398 14.87 -27.30 -3.61
C ASP A 398 15.99 -28.12 -2.92
N SER A 399 15.93 -29.45 -3.01
CA SER A 399 16.93 -30.37 -2.47
C SER A 399 18.29 -30.26 -3.17
N TRP A 400 18.33 -30.23 -4.52
CA TRP A 400 19.57 -30.10 -5.28
C TRP A 400 20.21 -28.72 -5.10
N ILE A 401 19.42 -27.64 -5.05
CA ILE A 401 19.94 -26.28 -4.77
C ILE A 401 20.53 -26.22 -3.37
N MET A 402 19.90 -26.86 -2.38
CA MET A 402 20.47 -26.99 -1.03
C MET A 402 21.82 -27.71 -1.07
N GLU A 403 21.89 -28.85 -1.76
CA GLU A 403 23.13 -29.62 -1.87
C GLU A 403 24.25 -28.84 -2.58
N LEU A 404 23.92 -28.13 -3.66
CA LEU A 404 24.86 -27.26 -4.38
C LEU A 404 25.37 -26.12 -3.49
N ARG A 405 24.50 -25.47 -2.72
CA ARG A 405 24.89 -24.38 -1.79
C ARG A 405 25.74 -24.88 -0.62
N LEU A 406 25.48 -26.07 -0.12
CA LEU A 406 26.31 -26.69 0.92
C LEU A 406 27.64 -27.19 0.36
N SER A 407 27.63 -27.72 -0.87
CA SER A 407 28.85 -28.13 -1.59
C SER A 407 29.74 -26.93 -1.90
N GLU A 408 29.17 -25.82 -2.36
CA GLU A 408 29.87 -24.56 -2.61
C GLU A 408 30.60 -24.06 -1.35
N ARG A 409 29.92 -24.04 -0.21
CA ARG A 409 30.52 -23.71 1.09
C ARG A 409 31.61 -24.69 1.51
N GLY A 410 31.42 -25.99 1.25
CA GLY A 410 32.41 -27.03 1.53
C GLY A 410 33.66 -26.92 0.65
N LEU A 411 33.48 -26.62 -0.63
CA LEU A 411 34.56 -26.46 -1.62
C LEU A 411 35.45 -25.26 -1.29
N LYS A 412 34.87 -24.17 -0.77
CA LYS A 412 35.61 -22.98 -0.29
C LYS A 412 36.54 -23.26 0.91
N LEU A 413 36.46 -24.43 1.54
CA LEU A 413 37.35 -24.81 2.65
C LEU A 413 38.69 -25.39 2.18
N PHE A 414 38.79 -25.83 0.92
CA PHE A 414 40.03 -26.34 0.35
C PHE A 414 40.98 -25.18 0.03
N SER A 415 42.25 -25.28 0.44
CA SER A 415 43.24 -24.21 0.26
C SER A 415 43.80 -24.13 -1.16
N ASP A 416 43.83 -25.26 -1.87
CA ASP A 416 44.32 -25.35 -3.24
C ASP A 416 43.19 -25.03 -4.23
N LYS A 417 43.42 -24.02 -5.08
CA LYS A 417 42.47 -23.57 -6.09
C LYS A 417 42.29 -24.58 -7.22
N ASP A 418 43.32 -25.36 -7.55
CA ASP A 418 43.24 -26.35 -8.62
C ASP A 418 42.37 -27.54 -8.19
N ASP A 419 42.52 -27.99 -6.95
CA ASP A 419 41.68 -29.06 -6.39
C ASP A 419 40.24 -28.58 -6.17
N GLN A 420 40.06 -27.33 -5.72
CA GLN A 420 38.74 -26.70 -5.66
C GLN A 420 38.07 -26.67 -7.04
N ALA A 421 38.79 -26.32 -8.11
CA ALA A 421 38.25 -26.28 -9.46
C ALA A 421 37.86 -27.68 -9.99
N LYS A 422 38.70 -28.70 -9.74
CA LYS A 422 38.39 -30.09 -10.15
C LYS A 422 37.16 -30.64 -9.41
N LEU A 423 37.08 -30.42 -8.09
CA LEU A 423 35.94 -30.84 -7.27
C LEU A 423 34.67 -30.07 -7.66
N SER A 424 34.77 -28.76 -7.91
CA SER A 424 33.65 -27.93 -8.38
C SER A 424 33.13 -28.42 -9.73
N SER A 425 34.02 -28.75 -10.68
CA SER A 425 33.62 -29.33 -11.97
C SER A 425 32.90 -30.67 -11.78
N TYR A 426 33.33 -31.51 -10.82
CA TYR A 426 32.66 -32.76 -10.51
C TYR A 426 31.27 -32.55 -9.89
N VAL A 427 31.12 -31.60 -8.97
CA VAL A 427 29.81 -31.25 -8.37
C VAL A 427 28.83 -30.74 -9.43
N ILE A 428 29.29 -29.89 -10.35
CA ILE A 428 28.48 -29.41 -11.48
C ILE A 428 28.10 -30.57 -12.40
N LYS A 429 29.04 -31.44 -12.78
CA LYS A 429 28.78 -32.58 -13.67
C LYS A 429 27.97 -33.71 -13.03
N SER A 430 27.80 -33.70 -11.72
CA SER A 430 26.97 -34.65 -10.99
C SER A 430 25.61 -34.03 -10.65
N ILE A 431 25.55 -33.23 -9.58
CA ILE A 431 24.31 -32.64 -9.06
C ILE A 431 23.79 -31.54 -9.99
N GLY A 432 24.69 -30.68 -10.50
CA GLY A 432 24.31 -29.63 -11.45
C GLY A 432 23.69 -30.22 -12.72
N LEU A 433 24.27 -31.30 -13.26
CA LEU A 433 23.76 -32.01 -14.43
C LEU A 433 22.38 -32.63 -14.17
N GLN A 434 22.15 -33.23 -13.00
CA GLN A 434 20.83 -33.75 -12.62
C GLN A 434 19.78 -32.63 -12.58
N LEU A 435 20.13 -31.49 -11.98
CA LEU A 435 19.24 -30.33 -11.94
C LEU A 435 18.92 -29.80 -13.33
N VAL A 436 19.94 -29.60 -14.18
CA VAL A 436 19.74 -29.14 -15.57
C VAL A 436 18.86 -30.13 -16.34
N ASN A 437 19.15 -31.42 -16.27
CA ASN A 437 18.35 -32.43 -16.96
C ASN A 437 16.89 -32.41 -16.50
N ALA A 438 16.62 -32.26 -15.19
CA ALA A 438 15.26 -32.19 -14.67
C ALA A 438 14.50 -30.94 -15.14
N ILE A 439 15.17 -29.78 -15.17
CA ILE A 439 14.59 -28.53 -15.70
C ILE A 439 14.29 -28.69 -17.19
N PHE A 440 15.20 -29.29 -17.96
CA PHE A 440 15.00 -29.54 -19.39
C PHE A 440 13.83 -30.50 -19.63
N THR A 441 13.75 -31.63 -18.92
CA THR A 441 12.62 -32.58 -19.02
C THR A 441 11.29 -31.86 -18.79
N TYR A 442 11.24 -30.98 -17.80
CA TYR A 442 10.04 -30.24 -17.45
C TYR A 442 9.69 -29.15 -18.48
N ALA A 443 10.70 -28.40 -18.95
CA ALA A 443 10.53 -27.37 -19.97
C ALA A 443 10.06 -27.92 -21.33
N THR A 444 10.44 -29.17 -21.64
CA THR A 444 10.13 -29.81 -22.93
C THR A 444 8.99 -30.82 -22.84
N GLN A 445 8.30 -30.91 -21.70
CA GLN A 445 7.25 -31.91 -21.47
C GLN A 445 6.03 -31.73 -22.39
N ASP A 446 5.74 -30.50 -22.82
CA ASP A 446 4.61 -30.16 -23.68
C ASP A 446 5.00 -30.14 -25.18
N ILE A 447 6.29 -30.32 -25.50
CA ILE A 447 6.78 -30.38 -26.87
C ILE A 447 6.65 -31.82 -27.37
N ASN A 448 5.65 -32.08 -28.20
CA ASN A 448 5.57 -33.33 -28.97
C ASN A 448 6.64 -33.32 -30.09
N SER A 449 7.91 -33.39 -29.73
CA SER A 449 8.99 -33.57 -30.70
C SER A 449 8.98 -35.02 -31.16
N SER A 450 8.68 -35.25 -32.44
CA SER A 450 8.73 -36.57 -33.09
C SER A 450 10.12 -37.23 -33.06
N SER A 451 11.15 -36.54 -32.56
CA SER A 451 12.55 -36.95 -32.59
C SER A 451 13.12 -37.40 -31.23
N VAL A 452 12.52 -37.01 -30.11
CA VAL A 452 13.01 -37.32 -28.76
C VAL A 452 11.84 -37.71 -27.86
N ASN A 453 11.81 -38.97 -27.42
CA ASN A 453 10.82 -39.42 -26.44
C ASN A 453 11.25 -38.93 -25.04
N VAL A 454 10.97 -37.65 -24.74
CA VAL A 454 11.35 -36.93 -23.52
C VAL A 454 10.84 -37.65 -22.25
N SER A 455 9.70 -38.33 -22.35
CA SER A 455 9.07 -39.06 -21.24
C SER A 455 9.82 -40.32 -20.79
N ALA A 456 10.73 -40.86 -21.62
CA ALA A 456 11.46 -42.11 -21.36
C ALA A 456 12.97 -41.91 -21.09
N THR A 457 13.51 -40.72 -21.34
CA THR A 457 14.96 -40.48 -21.32
C THR A 457 15.40 -39.88 -19.98
N LYS A 458 16.05 -40.68 -19.12
CA LYS A 458 16.50 -40.24 -17.78
C LYS A 458 17.73 -39.33 -17.80
N GLU A 459 18.52 -39.35 -18.87
CA GLU A 459 19.74 -38.55 -19.01
C GLU A 459 19.83 -37.95 -20.41
N PHE A 460 19.85 -36.62 -20.51
CA PHE A 460 20.09 -35.95 -21.80
C PHE A 460 21.58 -35.86 -22.08
N THR A 461 21.96 -36.20 -23.31
CA THR A 461 23.30 -35.90 -23.83
C THR A 461 23.44 -34.41 -24.13
N SER A 462 24.68 -33.92 -24.24
CA SER A 462 24.94 -32.52 -24.59
C SER A 462 24.30 -32.12 -25.93
N GLU A 463 24.26 -33.04 -26.88
CA GLU A 463 23.65 -32.86 -28.21
C GLU A 463 22.11 -32.88 -28.17
N MET A 464 21.51 -33.66 -27.27
CA MET A 464 20.05 -33.64 -27.06
C MET A 464 19.61 -32.30 -26.46
N ARG A 465 20.34 -31.77 -25.47
CA ARG A 465 20.02 -30.47 -24.86
C ARG A 465 20.08 -29.33 -25.87
N THR A 466 21.06 -29.31 -26.78
CA THR A 466 21.17 -28.27 -27.81
C THR A 466 20.05 -28.36 -28.85
N LYS A 467 19.60 -29.57 -29.21
CA LYS A 467 18.43 -29.74 -30.10
C LYS A 467 17.14 -29.27 -29.43
N LEU A 468 16.90 -29.64 -28.18
CA LEU A 468 15.71 -29.22 -27.42
C LEU A 468 15.64 -27.70 -27.22
N LEU A 469 16.79 -27.02 -27.06
CA LEU A 469 16.84 -25.54 -27.00
C LEU A 469 16.29 -24.88 -28.27
N SER A 470 16.44 -25.50 -29.44
CA SER A 470 15.95 -24.93 -30.70
C SER A 470 14.42 -24.95 -30.80
N GLU A 471 13.75 -25.84 -30.07
CA GLU A 471 12.29 -26.00 -30.10
C GLU A 471 11.55 -25.13 -29.06
N LEU A 472 12.28 -24.50 -28.12
CA LEU A 472 11.72 -23.66 -27.06
C LEU A 472 11.50 -22.20 -27.49
N SER A 473 10.58 -21.48 -26.84
CA SER A 473 10.36 -20.04 -27.09
C SER A 473 11.59 -19.19 -26.72
N ASN A 474 11.72 -17.99 -27.30
CA ASN A 474 12.87 -17.11 -27.02
C ASN A 474 13.05 -16.79 -25.53
N GLU A 475 11.94 -16.59 -24.81
CA GLU A 475 11.91 -16.26 -23.38
C GLU A 475 12.50 -17.37 -22.49
N VAL A 476 12.32 -18.64 -22.87
CA VAL A 476 12.81 -19.81 -22.13
C VAL A 476 14.18 -20.28 -22.65
N ARG A 477 14.41 -20.15 -23.96
CA ARG A 477 15.63 -20.58 -24.64
C ARG A 477 16.87 -19.86 -24.13
N GLU A 478 16.81 -18.54 -23.97
CA GLU A 478 17.99 -17.76 -23.58
C GLU A 478 18.52 -18.13 -22.17
N PRO A 479 17.67 -18.16 -21.11
CA PRO A 479 18.10 -18.59 -19.78
C PRO A 479 18.64 -20.03 -19.74
N LEU A 480 17.97 -20.98 -20.40
CA LEU A 480 18.40 -22.38 -20.42
C LEU A 480 19.69 -22.60 -21.23
N THR A 481 19.92 -21.81 -22.28
CA THR A 481 21.18 -21.86 -23.04
C THR A 481 22.35 -21.43 -22.16
N LYS A 482 22.18 -20.37 -21.36
CA LYS A 482 23.21 -19.91 -20.43
C LYS A 482 23.48 -20.95 -19.34
N LEU A 483 22.43 -21.52 -18.74
CA LEU A 483 22.56 -22.57 -17.74
C LEU A 483 23.28 -23.82 -18.28
N ASN A 484 22.95 -24.26 -19.50
CA ASN A 484 23.59 -25.43 -20.13
C ASN A 484 25.09 -25.20 -20.39
N LYS A 485 25.51 -23.97 -20.70
CA LYS A 485 26.94 -23.62 -20.86
C LYS A 485 27.70 -23.72 -19.53
N CYS A 486 27.07 -23.40 -18.40
CA CYS A 486 27.70 -23.49 -17.09
C CYS A 486 28.04 -24.94 -16.67
N LEU A 487 27.48 -25.97 -17.31
CA LEU A 487 27.86 -27.37 -17.06
C LEU A 487 29.31 -27.69 -17.42
N ALA A 488 29.91 -26.93 -18.34
CA ALA A 488 31.33 -27.03 -18.69
C ALA A 488 32.24 -26.21 -17.75
N GLY A 489 31.65 -25.42 -16.84
CA GLY A 489 32.36 -24.55 -15.92
C GLY A 489 33.00 -25.30 -14.73
N ASN A 490 33.70 -24.51 -13.92
CA ASN A 490 34.37 -24.95 -12.68
C ASN A 490 33.98 -24.10 -11.47
N SER A 491 32.92 -23.28 -11.56
CA SER A 491 32.41 -22.43 -10.48
C SER A 491 30.96 -22.79 -10.16
N VAL A 492 30.74 -23.33 -8.95
CA VAL A 492 29.38 -23.66 -8.47
C VAL A 492 28.57 -22.38 -8.19
N ASP A 493 29.23 -21.31 -7.78
CA ASP A 493 28.60 -20.01 -7.50
C ASP A 493 28.01 -19.39 -8.78
N GLU A 494 28.79 -19.36 -9.86
CA GLU A 494 28.31 -18.94 -11.19
C GLU A 494 27.15 -19.81 -11.69
N PHE A 495 27.24 -21.12 -11.49
CA PHE A 495 26.16 -22.05 -11.85
C PHE A 495 24.86 -21.74 -11.09
N LEU A 496 24.94 -21.46 -9.78
CA LEU A 496 23.78 -21.09 -8.95
C LEU A 496 23.14 -19.77 -9.39
N VAL A 497 23.95 -18.77 -9.73
CA VAL A 497 23.46 -17.47 -10.25
C VAL A 497 22.68 -17.66 -11.56
N MET A 498 23.18 -18.50 -12.47
CA MET A 498 22.51 -18.77 -13.75
C MET A 498 21.31 -19.72 -13.63
N THR A 499 21.19 -20.43 -12.51
CA THR A 499 20.06 -21.32 -12.23
C THR A 499 18.78 -20.53 -11.91
N GLU A 500 18.87 -19.39 -11.21
CA GLU A 500 17.68 -18.62 -10.81
C GLU A 500 16.86 -18.09 -12.01
N PRO A 501 17.46 -17.44 -13.03
CA PRO A 501 16.73 -17.03 -14.23
C PRO A 501 16.13 -18.21 -15.00
N ALA A 502 16.83 -19.34 -15.06
CA ALA A 502 16.35 -20.54 -15.75
C ALA A 502 15.14 -21.16 -15.05
N LEU A 503 15.12 -21.21 -13.70
CA LEU A 503 13.96 -21.68 -12.96
C LEU A 503 12.76 -20.75 -13.16
N SER A 504 12.98 -19.44 -13.11
CA SER A 504 11.92 -18.45 -13.33
C SER A 504 11.28 -18.60 -14.72
N ALA A 505 12.09 -18.85 -15.75
CA ALA A 505 11.62 -19.01 -17.12
C ALA A 505 10.72 -20.24 -17.31
N VAL A 506 10.87 -21.28 -16.48
CA VAL A 506 10.05 -22.50 -16.53
C VAL A 506 8.99 -22.53 -15.40
N GLY A 507 8.80 -21.42 -14.67
CA GLY A 507 7.80 -21.31 -13.60
C GLY A 507 8.12 -22.11 -12.33
N LEU A 508 9.39 -22.42 -12.08
CA LEU A 508 9.90 -23.02 -10.84
C LEU A 508 10.54 -21.95 -9.94
N LEU A 509 10.60 -22.20 -8.63
CA LEU A 509 11.12 -21.24 -7.66
C LEU A 509 12.40 -21.74 -6.98
N SER A 510 13.38 -20.86 -6.78
CA SER A 510 14.53 -21.11 -5.90
C SER A 510 14.20 -20.64 -4.49
N ARG A 511 13.85 -21.56 -3.58
CA ARG A 511 13.59 -21.16 -2.18
C ARG A 511 14.90 -21.05 -1.41
N LYS A 512 15.12 -19.92 -0.72
CA LYS A 512 16.21 -19.83 0.26
C LYS A 512 15.91 -20.75 1.44
N PRO A 513 16.78 -21.72 1.76
CA PRO A 513 16.51 -22.65 2.83
C PRO A 513 16.61 -21.97 4.20
N ASP A 514 15.66 -22.29 5.08
CA ASP A 514 15.74 -22.01 6.52
C ASP A 514 16.85 -22.88 7.15
N LYS A 515 17.56 -22.35 8.15
CA LYS A 515 18.46 -23.08 9.04
C LYS A 515 17.89 -24.41 9.53
N LYS A 516 16.57 -24.49 9.77
CA LYS A 516 15.90 -25.76 10.15
C LYS A 516 15.97 -26.80 9.03
N LYS A 517 15.68 -26.41 7.78
CA LYS A 517 15.74 -27.30 6.61
C LYS A 517 17.17 -27.71 6.30
N GLU A 518 18.13 -26.80 6.46
CA GLU A 518 19.56 -27.10 6.29
C GLU A 518 20.03 -28.16 7.29
N LYS A 519 19.68 -28.01 8.57
CA LYS A 519 20.00 -29.01 9.61
C LYS A 519 19.35 -30.38 9.31
N GLN A 520 18.10 -30.38 8.87
CA GLN A 520 17.39 -31.61 8.49
C GLN A 520 18.07 -32.27 7.29
N PHE A 521 18.43 -31.51 6.25
CA PHE A 521 19.12 -32.01 5.07
C PHE A 521 20.46 -32.66 5.43
N LEU A 522 21.28 -31.99 6.25
CA LEU A 522 22.53 -32.55 6.76
C LEU A 522 22.31 -33.85 7.54
N GLN A 523 21.28 -33.90 8.40
CA GLN A 523 20.98 -35.12 9.14
C GLN A 523 20.58 -36.27 8.21
N THR A 524 19.66 -36.05 7.28
CA THR A 524 19.24 -37.06 6.29
C THR A 524 20.41 -37.53 5.42
N ARG A 525 21.29 -36.61 4.98
CA ARG A 525 22.48 -36.96 4.20
C ARG A 525 23.45 -37.82 5.01
N ARG A 526 23.62 -37.53 6.30
CA ARG A 526 24.47 -38.32 7.20
C ARG A 526 23.92 -39.74 7.38
N GLU A 527 22.61 -39.88 7.60
CA GLU A 527 21.94 -41.17 7.72
C GLU A 527 22.09 -41.98 6.42
N LEU A 528 21.97 -41.32 5.26
CA LEU A 528 22.21 -41.95 3.95
C LEU A 528 23.65 -42.45 3.81
N LEU A 529 24.66 -41.63 4.14
CA LEU A 529 26.06 -42.04 4.07
C LEU A 529 26.39 -43.19 5.03
N LEU A 530 25.81 -43.18 6.25
CA LEU A 530 25.95 -44.29 7.19
C LEU A 530 25.33 -45.57 6.66
N SER A 531 24.13 -45.51 6.08
CA SER A 531 23.51 -46.69 5.44
C SER A 531 24.34 -47.21 4.26
N GLN A 532 24.88 -46.31 3.43
CA GLN A 532 25.73 -46.68 2.30
C GLN A 532 27.04 -47.30 2.78
N LEU A 533 27.63 -46.79 3.86
CA LEU A 533 28.85 -47.34 4.45
C LEU A 533 28.66 -48.77 4.95
N VAL A 534 27.53 -49.04 5.62
CA VAL A 534 27.21 -50.39 6.13
C VAL A 534 26.95 -51.36 4.98
N GLN A 535 26.16 -50.96 3.98
CA GLN A 535 25.75 -51.79 2.84
C GLN A 535 26.83 -51.99 1.77
N SER A 536 27.90 -51.18 1.76
CA SER A 536 28.94 -51.30 0.74
C SER A 536 29.92 -52.44 1.04
N ASP A 537 30.07 -53.35 0.08
CA ASP A 537 31.06 -54.44 0.14
C ASP A 537 32.31 -54.14 -0.71
N ASN A 538 32.30 -53.05 -1.47
CA ASN A 538 33.44 -52.63 -2.27
C ASN A 538 34.39 -51.74 -1.45
N PRO A 539 35.68 -52.12 -1.28
CA PRO A 539 36.66 -51.34 -0.52
C PRO A 539 36.79 -49.87 -0.96
N ALA A 540 36.78 -49.60 -2.27
CA ALA A 540 36.92 -48.24 -2.79
C ALA A 540 35.70 -47.36 -2.42
N THR A 541 34.50 -47.94 -2.46
CA THR A 541 33.25 -47.25 -2.09
C THR A 541 33.19 -47.01 -0.59
N VAL A 542 33.61 -47.99 0.23
CA VAL A 542 33.67 -47.85 1.69
C VAL A 542 34.57 -46.68 2.08
N LEU A 543 35.78 -46.59 1.49
CA LEU A 543 36.70 -45.50 1.78
C LEU A 543 36.13 -44.14 1.35
N LEU A 544 35.59 -44.03 0.14
CA LEU A 544 35.02 -42.78 -0.35
C LEU A 544 33.85 -42.30 0.52
N VAL A 545 32.86 -43.17 0.77
CA VAL A 545 31.68 -42.85 1.57
C VAL A 545 32.08 -42.50 3.01
N GLY A 546 33.04 -43.24 3.57
CA GLY A 546 33.60 -42.97 4.89
C GLY A 546 34.25 -41.59 4.99
N LEU A 547 35.07 -41.21 4.01
CA LEU A 547 35.70 -39.88 3.97
C LEU A 547 34.69 -38.76 3.74
N LEU A 548 33.66 -38.96 2.91
CA LEU A 548 32.58 -37.99 2.73
C LEU A 548 31.78 -37.79 4.03
N LEU A 549 31.52 -38.87 4.77
CA LEU A 549 30.87 -38.82 6.08
C LEU A 549 31.72 -38.04 7.09
N MET A 550 33.02 -38.31 7.15
CA MET A 550 33.95 -37.62 8.04
C MET A 550 34.09 -36.14 7.68
N PHE A 551 34.14 -35.82 6.39
CA PHE A 551 34.11 -34.44 5.89
C PHE A 551 32.84 -33.70 6.37
N GLN A 552 31.68 -34.34 6.23
CA GLN A 552 30.42 -33.75 6.66
C GLN A 552 30.37 -33.51 8.18
N VAL A 553 30.86 -34.47 8.98
CA VAL A 553 30.92 -34.31 10.45
C VAL A 553 31.86 -33.18 10.84
N ALA A 554 33.04 -33.09 10.23
CA ALA A 554 34.05 -32.07 10.55
C ALA A 554 33.58 -30.66 10.18
N THR A 555 33.06 -30.49 8.96
CA THR A 555 32.81 -29.17 8.36
C THR A 555 31.37 -28.68 8.48
N GLN A 556 30.41 -29.58 8.75
CA GLN A 556 28.96 -29.30 8.65
C GLN A 556 28.52 -28.82 7.25
N ASN A 557 29.30 -29.15 6.21
CA ASN A 557 28.96 -28.94 4.81
C ASN A 557 28.91 -30.29 4.08
N VAL A 558 28.36 -30.30 2.87
CA VAL A 558 28.31 -31.49 2.02
C VAL A 558 29.44 -31.42 1.00
N LEU A 559 29.94 -32.59 0.60
CA LEU A 559 30.85 -32.71 -0.53
C LEU A 559 30.38 -33.89 -1.38
N ASN A 560 30.38 -33.71 -2.69
CA ASN A 560 30.18 -34.81 -3.62
C ASN A 560 31.47 -35.00 -4.44
N ALA A 561 31.99 -36.22 -4.47
CA ALA A 561 33.28 -36.52 -5.09
C ALA A 561 33.33 -37.97 -5.59
N SER A 562 34.16 -38.22 -6.59
CA SER A 562 34.54 -39.56 -7.05
C SER A 562 35.78 -40.10 -6.31
N GLY A 563 36.07 -41.40 -6.48
CA GLY A 563 37.25 -42.06 -5.92
C GLY A 563 38.59 -41.38 -6.28
N LYS A 564 38.64 -40.64 -7.41
CA LYS A 564 39.84 -39.89 -7.84
C LYS A 564 40.23 -38.76 -6.87
N PHE A 565 39.30 -38.31 -6.03
CA PHE A 565 39.53 -37.22 -5.08
C PHE A 565 39.79 -37.72 -3.66
N VAL A 566 39.87 -39.03 -3.44
CA VAL A 566 40.12 -39.63 -2.11
C VAL A 566 41.40 -39.08 -1.48
N SER A 567 42.51 -39.00 -2.22
CA SER A 567 43.77 -38.41 -1.73
C SER A 567 43.59 -36.97 -1.24
N ILE A 568 42.84 -36.17 -2.00
CA ILE A 568 42.60 -34.75 -1.73
C ILE A 568 41.73 -34.59 -0.48
N ILE A 569 40.68 -35.40 -0.34
CA ILE A 569 39.78 -35.38 0.81
C ILE A 569 40.51 -35.89 2.07
N LEU A 570 41.32 -36.94 1.94
CA LEU A 570 42.09 -37.49 3.05
C LEU A 570 43.14 -36.48 3.54
N LEU A 571 43.83 -35.79 2.62
CA LEU A 571 44.77 -34.72 2.96
C LEU A 571 44.07 -33.56 3.69
N PHE A 572 42.88 -33.16 3.23
CA PHE A 572 42.06 -32.15 3.91
C PHE A 572 41.64 -32.58 5.32
N LEU A 573 41.34 -33.87 5.51
CA LEU A 573 40.91 -34.41 6.80
C LEU A 573 42.04 -34.61 7.80
N LYS A 574 43.31 -34.65 7.36
CA LYS A 574 44.49 -34.88 8.22
C LYS A 574 44.50 -34.08 9.54
N PRO A 575 44.14 -32.78 9.59
CA PRO A 575 44.13 -32.01 10.84
C PRO A 575 43.03 -32.43 11.84
N TYR A 576 42.02 -33.17 11.38
CA TYR A 576 40.89 -33.63 12.19
C TYR A 576 41.06 -35.08 12.69
N LEU A 577 42.16 -35.75 12.32
CA LEU A 577 42.41 -37.16 12.58
C LEU A 577 43.59 -37.36 13.52
N THR A 578 43.56 -38.44 14.30
CA THR A 578 44.74 -38.91 15.02
C THR A 578 45.75 -39.49 14.04
N SER A 579 47.04 -39.48 14.39
CA SER A 579 48.10 -39.99 13.52
C SER A 579 47.90 -41.46 13.15
N GLU A 580 47.37 -42.26 14.08
CA GLU A 580 47.06 -43.67 13.88
C GLU A 580 45.93 -43.85 12.84
N VAL A 581 44.80 -43.16 13.02
CA VAL A 581 43.65 -43.23 12.11
C VAL A 581 44.01 -42.76 10.70
N TYR A 582 44.80 -41.68 10.59
CA TYR A 582 45.26 -41.17 9.31
C TYR A 582 46.15 -42.20 8.58
N GLN A 583 47.09 -42.85 9.28
CA GLN A 583 47.93 -43.89 8.69
C GLN A 583 47.12 -45.11 8.23
N THR A 584 46.12 -45.52 9.01
CA THR A 584 45.23 -46.64 8.64
C THR A 584 44.41 -46.32 7.37
N LEU A 585 43.81 -45.12 7.29
CA LEU A 585 43.07 -44.68 6.10
C LEU A 585 43.98 -44.53 4.87
N MET A 586 45.20 -44.03 5.07
CA MET A 586 46.17 -43.85 3.99
C MET A 586 46.70 -45.20 3.47
N ARG A 587 47.00 -46.16 4.36
CA ARG A 587 47.35 -47.54 3.96
C ARG A 587 46.20 -48.19 3.19
N PHE A 588 44.96 -48.03 3.65
CA PHE A 588 43.79 -48.57 2.97
C PHE A 588 43.60 -47.94 1.59
N GLN A 589 43.83 -46.63 1.47
CA GLN A 589 43.85 -45.94 0.18
C GLN A 589 44.93 -46.53 -0.75
N ASP A 590 46.16 -46.71 -0.27
CA ASP A 590 47.27 -47.24 -1.07
C ASP A 590 46.96 -48.64 -1.59
N LEU A 591 46.39 -49.52 -0.75
CA LEU A 591 45.95 -50.85 -1.15
C LEU A 591 44.84 -50.80 -2.22
N VAL A 592 43.90 -49.85 -2.11
CA VAL A 592 42.87 -49.64 -3.15
C VAL A 592 43.50 -49.15 -4.45
N VAL A 593 44.47 -48.24 -4.41
CA VAL A 593 45.16 -47.75 -5.63
C VAL A 593 46.01 -48.85 -6.26
N GLN A 594 46.69 -49.66 -5.45
CA GLN A 594 47.44 -50.83 -5.90
C GLN A 594 46.54 -51.85 -6.59
N LEU A 595 45.37 -52.15 -6.02
CA LEU A 595 44.38 -53.03 -6.63
C LEU A 595 43.95 -52.56 -8.03
N TRP A 596 43.86 -51.25 -8.26
CA TRP A 596 43.52 -50.68 -9.57
C TRP A 596 44.70 -50.66 -10.56
N SER A 597 45.92 -50.91 -10.08
CA SER A 597 47.15 -50.87 -10.87
C SER A 597 47.75 -52.26 -11.12
N VAL A 598 47.07 -53.34 -10.71
CA VAL A 598 47.48 -54.72 -10.99
C VAL A 598 47.02 -55.10 -12.41
N ASP A 599 47.98 -55.37 -13.29
CA ASP A 599 47.72 -55.97 -14.61
C ASP A 599 47.97 -57.49 -14.55
N ASP A 600 46.95 -58.29 -14.90
CA ASP A 600 46.99 -59.75 -15.16
C ASP A 600 47.72 -60.66 -14.14
N ASN A 601 47.66 -60.33 -12.83
CA ASN A 601 48.16 -61.21 -11.76
C ASN A 601 47.06 -61.55 -10.74
N GLU A 602 46.30 -62.61 -11.02
CA GLU A 602 45.18 -63.08 -10.20
C GLU A 602 45.59 -63.41 -8.74
N GLU A 603 46.81 -63.89 -8.50
CA GLU A 603 47.28 -64.18 -7.13
C GLU A 603 47.49 -62.90 -6.31
N MET A 604 48.08 -61.87 -6.91
CA MET A 604 48.28 -60.58 -6.26
C MET A 604 46.95 -59.85 -6.06
N GLU A 605 46.05 -59.92 -7.04
CA GLU A 605 44.72 -59.34 -6.93
C GLU A 605 43.91 -59.98 -5.80
N ASN A 606 43.93 -61.33 -5.69
CA ASN A 606 43.25 -62.05 -4.62
C ASN A 606 43.85 -61.77 -3.23
N LYS A 607 45.18 -61.64 -3.12
CA LYS A 607 45.86 -61.23 -1.87
C LYS A 607 45.43 -59.83 -1.44
N LEU A 608 45.45 -58.85 -2.35
CA LEU A 608 45.03 -57.48 -2.07
C LEU A 608 43.55 -57.39 -1.69
N ARG A 609 42.67 -58.13 -2.38
CA ARG A 609 41.24 -58.23 -2.03
C ARG A 609 41.04 -58.84 -0.63
N SER A 610 41.82 -59.86 -0.26
CA SER A 610 41.76 -60.45 1.08
C SER A 610 42.18 -59.46 2.16
N GLU A 611 43.31 -58.77 1.99
CA GLU A 611 43.80 -57.77 2.95
C GLU A 611 42.85 -56.57 3.08
N LEU A 612 42.25 -56.12 1.97
CA LEU A 612 41.22 -55.08 1.98
C LEU A 612 39.96 -55.55 2.70
N ASN A 613 39.52 -56.79 2.52
CA ASN A 613 38.33 -57.32 3.18
C ASN A 613 38.54 -57.53 4.70
N GLU A 614 39.75 -57.90 5.12
CA GLU A 614 40.11 -58.01 6.54
C GLU A 614 40.16 -56.66 7.25
N THR A 615 40.64 -55.62 6.55
CA THR A 615 40.77 -54.25 7.11
C THR A 615 39.49 -53.42 6.96
N MET A 616 38.58 -53.80 6.07
CA MET A 616 37.33 -53.09 5.79
C MET A 616 36.42 -52.87 7.02
N PRO A 617 36.20 -53.85 7.93
CA PRO A 617 35.41 -53.62 9.15
C PRO A 617 36.00 -52.51 10.02
N GLN A 618 37.33 -52.48 10.17
CA GLN A 618 38.02 -51.45 10.94
C GLN A 618 37.82 -50.05 10.31
N ILE A 619 37.82 -49.94 8.98
CA ILE A 619 37.52 -48.66 8.29
C ILE A 619 36.06 -48.24 8.51
N LYS A 620 35.11 -49.18 8.44
CA LYS A 620 33.69 -48.89 8.71
C LYS A 620 33.48 -48.38 10.13
N ASP A 621 34.13 -48.98 11.12
CA ASP A 621 34.05 -48.55 12.52
C ASP A 621 34.66 -47.16 12.71
N ILE A 622 35.88 -46.93 12.19
CA ILE A 622 36.55 -45.62 12.25
C ILE A 622 35.67 -44.51 11.66
N CYS A 623 35.08 -44.73 10.48
CA CYS A 623 34.28 -43.72 9.80
C CYS A 623 32.91 -43.50 10.47
N SER A 624 32.28 -44.56 11.02
CA SER A 624 30.97 -44.46 11.67
C SER A 624 31.03 -43.82 13.06
N ASP A 625 32.09 -44.11 13.82
CA ASP A 625 32.32 -43.55 15.16
C ASP A 625 32.98 -42.18 15.16
N PHE A 626 33.38 -41.67 13.99
CA PHE A 626 34.00 -40.35 13.89
C PHE A 626 33.09 -39.26 14.48
N ARG A 627 33.57 -38.65 15.57
CA ARG A 627 32.96 -37.47 16.20
C ARG A 627 33.85 -36.27 15.93
N LYS A 628 33.22 -35.12 15.74
CA LYS A 628 33.93 -33.84 15.59
C LYS A 628 34.82 -33.63 16.82
N PRO A 629 36.15 -33.50 16.69
CA PRO A 629 36.98 -33.12 17.82
C PRO A 629 36.51 -31.74 18.32
N LEU A 630 36.24 -31.63 19.62
CA LEU A 630 35.94 -30.35 20.26
C LEU A 630 37.05 -29.36 19.89
N GLN A 631 36.66 -28.17 19.42
CA GLN A 631 37.55 -27.12 18.93
C GLN A 631 38.41 -26.53 20.07
N GLU A 632 39.38 -27.27 20.60
CA GLU A 632 40.39 -26.71 21.49
C GLU A 632 41.73 -26.42 20.80
N LYS A 633 41.93 -26.83 19.53
CA LYS A 633 43.24 -26.67 18.86
C LYS A 633 43.31 -25.82 17.59
N ILE A 634 42.24 -25.09 17.21
CA ILE A 634 42.27 -24.19 16.03
C ILE A 634 42.49 -22.71 16.42
N ARG A 635 42.77 -22.41 17.70
CA ARG A 635 43.14 -21.04 18.12
C ARG A 635 44.62 -20.69 17.93
N GLU A 636 45.52 -21.68 17.79
CA GLU A 636 46.97 -21.39 17.72
C GLU A 636 47.49 -21.03 16.31
N TYR A 637 46.74 -21.31 15.24
CA TYR A 637 47.18 -20.98 13.86
C TYR A 637 46.54 -19.71 13.26
N ARG A 638 45.66 -19.01 13.99
CA ARG A 638 45.08 -17.72 13.56
C ARG A 638 45.70 -16.49 14.21
N THR A 639 46.64 -16.65 15.15
CA THR A 639 47.34 -15.56 15.84
C THR A 639 48.73 -15.26 15.29
N ALA A 640 49.06 -15.73 14.08
CA ALA A 640 50.31 -15.41 13.40
C ALA A 640 50.05 -14.72 12.04
N ILE A 641 49.39 -13.56 12.07
CA ILE A 641 49.56 -12.53 11.04
C ILE A 641 49.88 -11.24 11.81
N PRO A 642 51.09 -10.67 11.67
CA PRO A 642 51.42 -9.41 12.29
C PRO A 642 50.55 -8.31 11.67
N ASN A 643 49.95 -7.48 12.52
CA ASN A 643 49.41 -6.19 12.11
C ASN A 643 50.54 -5.37 11.46
N ILE A 644 50.54 -5.32 10.14
CA ILE A 644 51.22 -4.28 9.37
C ILE A 644 50.16 -3.77 8.40
N ILE A 645 49.72 -2.53 8.60
CA ILE A 645 49.77 -1.45 7.60
C ILE A 645 49.03 -0.23 8.21
N CYS A 646 49.73 0.90 8.16
CA CYS A 646 49.25 2.27 8.33
C CYS A 646 48.17 2.64 7.30
#